data_AF-A0A3N4HQ79-F1
#
_entry.id   AF-A0A3N4HQ79-F1
#
_cell.length_a   1.000
_cell.length_b   1.000
_cell.length_c   1.000
_cell.angle_alpha   90.00
_cell.angle_beta   90.00
_cell.angle_gamma   90.00
#
_symmetry.space_group_name_H-M   'P 1'
#
loop_
_entity.id
_entity.type
_entity.pdbx_description
1 polymer ?
#
loop_
_entity_poly.entity_id
_entity_poly.type
_entity_poly.pdbx_seq_one_letter_code
_entity_poly.pdbx_strand_id
1 'polypeptide(L)'
;MNSSSFSNDEYTIAWICALPEELEAALFMLDERHEPPQTHDEYDENIYELGTIWRHKVVITCLPRGGLSPATRCVERFSRAFRKIRCWFMVGIGGGVPGGKVDIRLGDVVVSVPSDDSSGIIQFDKGKYGRDGFTRTGVLDSPRELLLNAVNHFGRCPQVKALLDIAKMLPALPKKASEQKGWLHQGMDNDVLYCCYSTGSRCTCDSENCDDKGRIARAPRENYNPKVFRGIIGSSNAVIKDAWTREQLREKHNILCVETEAAGLMESQKFLIVRGIADYADWHKNDDWQQYAALMAATYTRELLRVVPVVRSGVPLPRERIFTVPFGRNLGFVGRAKYIADVESGLALATPRDFCAKVALVGLGGIGKTHIAIEIAYRISNLAKGDHVSLPFHLDIFWINASTYDSFCLAYCKIADKGLKRIADRQLQQDTVEKALEAITEYLEAPESGKWLLIVDGADNPNIWSAKNADTNSLFSYLPRRNGSGSILFTTRNRKNAVDLAANGKVLEVEAMSQEEAVELFISRVTKHGPCAELSVENLELAPKAVETLCFLPLAICQAAAYIRSRAYSVKSYMLEYDDTEEDILVVLSEDFDDDGRSYAKGRNAIATTWFITFEFIKRHSPSAIRLLLQMACLDPSSSSPQAYWEDFLMFASSLNNNQLSKKVPTTTMTIGLADYDRRPQRARSITTSGGEADYDE
;
A
#
# COMPACT_ATOMS: atom_id res chain seq x y z
N MET A 1 8.49 27.15 -8.72
CA MET A 1 9.09 25.79 -8.70
C MET A 1 8.41 25.06 -7.57
N ASN A 2 7.82 23.89 -7.84
CA ASN A 2 7.10 23.14 -6.82
C ASN A 2 8.12 22.55 -5.84
N SER A 3 7.94 22.77 -4.54
CA SER A 3 8.77 22.17 -3.48
C SER A 3 8.55 20.66 -3.40
N SER A 4 9.55 19.90 -2.91
CA SER A 4 9.42 18.46 -2.64
C SER A 4 8.13 18.10 -1.89
N SER A 5 7.52 16.99 -2.27
CA SER A 5 6.42 16.35 -1.52
C SER A 5 6.88 15.77 -0.18
N PHE A 6 8.20 15.69 0.05
CA PHE A 6 8.79 15.17 1.27
C PHE A 6 9.48 16.26 2.08
N SER A 7 9.35 16.20 3.39
CA SER A 7 10.08 17.09 4.29
C SER A 7 11.57 16.74 4.31
N ASN A 8 12.44 17.74 4.49
CA ASN A 8 13.88 17.53 4.65
C ASN A 8 14.19 16.52 5.78
N ASP A 9 13.37 16.49 6.85
CA ASP A 9 13.55 15.58 7.98
C ASP A 9 13.18 14.11 7.68
N GLU A 10 12.65 13.82 6.49
CA GLU A 10 12.43 12.45 6.05
C GLU A 10 13.69 11.79 5.46
N TYR A 11 14.69 12.58 5.10
CA TYR A 11 15.93 12.06 4.57
C TYR A 11 16.86 11.65 5.70
N THR A 12 17.45 10.46 5.57
CA THR A 12 18.25 9.83 6.63
C THR A 12 19.65 9.43 6.19
N ILE A 13 19.92 9.51 4.89
CA ILE A 13 21.22 9.21 4.29
C ILE A 13 21.76 10.47 3.62
N ALA A 14 22.97 10.87 3.98
CA ALA A 14 23.73 11.92 3.31
C ALA A 14 24.85 11.29 2.49
N TRP A 15 25.01 11.76 1.26
CA TRP A 15 26.04 11.33 0.33
C TRP A 15 26.75 12.57 -0.21
N ILE A 16 28.05 12.68 0.04
CA ILE A 16 28.87 13.81 -0.39
C ILE A 16 29.88 13.36 -1.43
N CYS A 17 29.90 14.07 -2.56
CA CYS A 17 30.86 13.93 -3.64
C CYS A 17 31.80 15.14 -3.65
N ALA A 18 33.06 14.96 -4.05
CA ALA A 18 34.03 16.03 -4.24
C ALA A 18 34.09 16.54 -5.68
N LEU A 19 33.77 15.69 -6.66
CA LEU A 19 33.87 16.00 -8.09
C LEU A 19 32.54 15.81 -8.84
N PRO A 20 32.33 16.52 -9.97
CA PRO A 20 31.13 16.35 -10.81
C PRO A 20 30.92 14.93 -11.32
N GLU A 21 31.99 14.22 -11.68
CA GLU A 21 31.95 12.83 -12.16
C GLU A 21 31.46 11.89 -11.04
N GLU A 22 31.82 12.17 -9.79
CA GLU A 22 31.35 11.43 -8.62
C GLU A 22 29.88 11.72 -8.33
N LEU A 23 29.44 12.97 -8.51
CA LEU A 23 28.02 13.33 -8.42
C LEU A 23 27.21 12.60 -9.50
N GLU A 24 27.68 12.60 -10.75
CA GLU A 24 27.01 11.91 -11.85
C GLU A 24 26.88 10.40 -11.57
N ALA A 25 27.96 9.77 -11.08
CA ALA A 25 27.94 8.38 -10.63
C ALA A 25 26.91 8.12 -9.52
N ALA A 26 26.83 9.00 -8.52
CA ALA A 26 25.87 8.89 -7.43
C ALA A 26 24.43 9.05 -7.92
N LEU A 27 24.18 9.95 -8.88
CA LEU A 27 22.86 10.16 -9.47
C LEU A 27 22.38 8.98 -10.31
N PHE A 28 23.28 8.17 -10.89
CA PHE A 28 22.92 6.91 -11.54
C PHE A 28 22.45 5.84 -10.55
N MET A 29 22.75 6.00 -9.25
CA MET A 29 22.37 5.02 -8.23
C MET A 29 20.95 5.24 -7.67
N LEU A 30 20.31 6.37 -7.99
CA LEU A 30 18.96 6.70 -7.55
C LEU A 30 17.92 5.86 -8.30
N ASP A 31 17.05 5.18 -7.55
CA ASP A 31 15.89 4.48 -8.11
C ASP A 31 14.78 5.47 -8.50
N GLU A 32 14.63 6.55 -7.72
CA GLU A 32 13.70 7.66 -7.97
C GLU A 32 14.38 8.99 -7.64
N ARG A 33 14.15 10.02 -8.47
CA ARG A 33 14.55 11.40 -8.17
C ARG A 33 13.37 12.18 -7.60
N HIS A 34 13.61 12.95 -6.55
CA HIS A 34 12.62 13.83 -5.94
C HIS A 34 12.87 15.29 -6.35
N GLU A 35 11.82 16.12 -6.23
CA GLU A 35 11.94 17.58 -6.38
C GLU A 35 12.84 18.20 -5.30
N PRO A 36 13.37 19.43 -5.52
CA PRO A 36 14.29 20.10 -4.61
C PRO A 36 13.76 20.27 -3.18
N PRO A 37 14.64 20.46 -2.17
CA PRO A 37 14.29 20.51 -0.76
C PRO A 37 13.09 21.41 -0.45
N GLN A 38 12.24 20.98 0.49
CA GLN A 38 11.04 21.75 0.84
C GLN A 38 11.38 23.12 1.42
N THR A 39 12.46 23.16 2.21
CA THR A 39 13.04 24.37 2.75
C THR A 39 14.52 24.42 2.43
N HIS A 40 15.00 25.60 2.07
CA HIS A 40 16.41 25.86 1.80
C HIS A 40 16.77 27.19 2.45
N ASP A 41 17.79 27.17 3.30
CA ASP A 41 18.25 28.34 4.05
C ASP A 41 18.99 29.28 3.09
N GLU A 42 18.72 30.59 3.16
CA GLU A 42 19.31 31.57 2.24
C GLU A 42 20.85 31.66 2.31
N TYR A 43 21.45 31.23 3.43
CA TYR A 43 22.90 31.17 3.63
C TYR A 43 23.51 29.78 3.35
N ASP A 44 22.67 28.80 3.01
CA ASP A 44 23.11 27.48 2.58
C ASP A 44 23.36 27.47 1.07
N GLU A 45 24.60 27.72 0.66
CA GLU A 45 24.97 27.70 -0.77
C GLU A 45 25.13 26.29 -1.34
N ASN A 46 24.86 25.22 -0.57
CA ASN A 46 24.90 23.86 -1.08
C ASN A 46 23.70 23.62 -2.02
N ILE A 47 23.95 22.90 -3.11
CA ILE A 47 22.92 22.40 -4.01
C ILE A 47 22.69 20.93 -3.69
N TYR A 48 21.44 20.55 -3.49
CA TYR A 48 21.04 19.20 -3.08
C TYR A 48 20.24 18.51 -4.16
N GLU A 49 20.63 17.28 -4.46
CA GLU A 49 19.89 16.34 -5.28
C GLU A 49 19.23 15.31 -4.35
N LEU A 50 17.93 15.11 -4.52
CA LEU A 50 17.11 14.30 -3.62
C LEU A 50 16.59 13.06 -4.35
N GLY A 51 16.49 11.94 -3.64
CA GLY A 51 15.91 10.74 -4.23
C GLY A 51 15.77 9.56 -3.28
N THR A 52 15.47 8.40 -3.84
CA THR A 52 15.50 7.12 -3.13
C THR A 52 16.56 6.17 -3.68
N ILE A 53 17.18 5.42 -2.77
CA ILE A 53 17.98 4.24 -3.06
C ILE A 53 17.42 3.10 -2.21
N TRP A 54 16.95 2.05 -2.87
CA TRP A 54 16.17 0.96 -2.28
C TRP A 54 14.95 1.47 -1.51
N ARG A 55 15.08 1.59 -0.18
CA ARG A 55 14.04 2.06 0.73
C ARG A 55 14.52 3.25 1.57
N HIS A 56 15.66 3.82 1.21
CA HIS A 56 16.27 4.95 1.90
C HIS A 56 16.04 6.23 1.11
N LYS A 57 15.64 7.29 1.80
CA LYS A 57 15.65 8.66 1.27
C LYS A 57 17.05 9.23 1.43
N VAL A 58 17.66 9.57 0.29
CA VAL A 58 19.05 10.00 0.17
C VAL A 58 19.11 11.44 -0.30
N VAL A 59 19.99 12.22 0.32
CA VAL A 59 20.37 13.57 -0.09
C VAL A 59 21.80 13.51 -0.59
N ILE A 60 22.02 13.96 -1.81
CA ILE A 60 23.32 14.01 -2.45
C ILE A 60 23.72 15.47 -2.63
N THR A 61 24.97 15.80 -2.34
CA THR A 61 25.55 17.11 -2.70
C THR A 61 26.97 16.94 -3.20
N CYS A 62 27.44 17.93 -3.96
CA CYS A 62 28.82 17.98 -4.45
C CYS A 62 29.52 19.20 -3.86
N LEU A 63 30.77 19.02 -3.45
CA LEU A 63 31.59 20.13 -2.97
C LEU A 63 31.84 21.13 -4.10
N PRO A 64 31.94 22.44 -3.80
CA PRO A 64 32.23 23.45 -4.81
C PRO A 64 33.67 23.32 -5.34
N ARG A 65 34.59 22.86 -4.49
CA ARG A 65 36.00 22.54 -4.78
C ARG A 65 36.48 21.50 -3.76
N GLY A 66 37.46 20.68 -4.14
CA GLY A 66 38.13 19.74 -3.24
C GLY A 66 38.91 20.42 -2.10
N GLY A 67 39.28 19.63 -1.09
CA GLY A 67 40.01 20.06 0.10
C GLY A 67 39.19 20.10 1.40
N LEU A 68 39.89 20.20 2.53
CA LEU A 68 39.31 20.00 3.87
C LEU A 68 38.35 21.13 4.30
N SER A 69 38.68 22.40 4.06
CA SER A 69 37.84 23.53 4.50
C SER A 69 36.50 23.64 3.75
N PRO A 70 36.46 23.52 2.40
CA PRO A 70 35.20 23.45 1.66
C PRO A 70 34.31 22.28 2.13
N ALA A 71 34.93 21.12 2.37
CA ALA A 71 34.25 19.93 2.87
C ALA A 71 33.58 20.17 4.23
N THR A 72 34.32 20.75 5.19
CA THR A 72 33.82 21.07 6.53
C THR A 72 32.61 22.01 6.47
N ARG A 73 32.71 23.11 5.71
CA ARG A 73 31.62 24.10 5.55
C ARG A 73 30.38 23.51 4.89
N CYS A 74 30.56 22.61 3.93
CA CYS A 74 29.46 21.90 3.29
C CYS A 74 28.66 21.11 4.33
N VAL A 75 29.33 20.31 5.17
CA VAL A 75 28.68 19.46 6.19
C VAL A 75 27.96 20.28 7.26
N GLU A 76 28.54 21.40 7.70
CA GLU A 76 27.91 22.27 8.69
C GLU A 76 26.56 22.80 8.20
N ARG A 77 26.49 23.24 6.94
CA ARG A 77 25.27 23.71 6.30
C ARG A 77 24.28 22.56 6.04
N PHE A 78 24.78 21.44 5.50
CA PHE A 78 24.01 20.21 5.28
C PHE A 78 23.29 19.73 6.54
N SER A 79 24.00 19.69 7.66
CA SER A 79 23.48 19.22 8.94
C SER A 79 22.35 20.11 9.50
N ARG A 80 22.34 21.40 9.11
CA ARG A 80 21.26 22.33 9.47
C ARG A 80 20.03 22.14 8.59
N ALA A 81 20.25 21.92 7.30
CA ALA A 81 19.20 21.72 6.29
C ALA A 81 18.48 20.37 6.45
N PHE A 82 19.20 19.32 6.86
CA PHE A 82 18.69 17.95 7.03
C PHE A 82 19.03 17.40 8.41
N ARG A 83 18.10 17.53 9.37
CA ARG A 83 18.39 17.29 10.79
C ARG A 83 18.32 15.83 11.21
N LYS A 84 17.74 14.96 10.37
CA LYS A 84 17.50 13.54 10.65
C LYS A 84 18.46 12.59 9.94
N ILE A 85 19.55 13.11 9.38
CA ILE A 85 20.61 12.28 8.81
C ILE A 85 21.23 11.38 9.88
N ARG A 86 21.29 10.08 9.58
CA ARG A 86 21.85 9.05 10.44
C ARG A 86 23.13 8.43 9.88
N CYS A 87 23.20 8.31 8.56
CA CYS A 87 24.32 7.72 7.86
C CYS A 87 24.93 8.76 6.93
N TRP A 88 26.21 8.99 7.08
CA TRP A 88 26.99 9.94 6.29
C TRP A 88 27.98 9.16 5.44
N PHE A 89 27.96 9.38 4.14
CA PHE A 89 28.87 8.77 3.18
C PHE A 89 29.65 9.85 2.46
N MET A 90 30.95 9.63 2.32
CA MET A 90 31.75 10.32 1.32
C MET A 90 32.13 9.28 0.28
N VAL A 91 31.68 9.48 -0.94
CA VAL A 91 31.88 8.53 -2.02
C VAL A 91 32.49 9.24 -3.20
N GLY A 92 33.57 8.68 -3.70
CA GLY A 92 34.29 9.28 -4.81
C GLY A 92 35.53 8.49 -5.19
N ILE A 93 36.48 9.15 -5.82
CA ILE A 93 37.72 8.54 -6.26
C ILE A 93 38.86 8.78 -5.27
N GLY A 94 39.91 7.97 -5.36
CA GLY A 94 41.16 8.16 -4.64
C GLY A 94 42.33 7.50 -5.34
N GLY A 95 43.54 7.81 -4.87
CA GLY A 95 44.78 7.21 -5.36
C GLY A 95 45.10 5.93 -4.60
N GLY A 96 45.26 4.81 -5.29
CA GLY A 96 45.57 3.51 -4.72
C GLY A 96 47.01 3.41 -4.24
N VAL A 97 47.20 2.70 -3.13
CA VAL A 97 48.51 2.47 -2.51
C VAL A 97 48.77 0.96 -2.44
N PRO A 98 49.15 0.32 -3.56
CA PRO A 98 49.45 -1.10 -3.59
C PRO A 98 50.77 -1.42 -2.86
N GLY A 99 50.85 -2.59 -2.23
CA GLY A 99 52.10 -3.05 -1.60
C GLY A 99 51.96 -4.26 -0.69
N GLY A 100 53.08 -4.93 -0.41
CA GLY A 100 53.11 -6.17 0.39
C GLY A 100 52.28 -7.30 -0.25
N LYS A 101 51.30 -7.83 0.49
CA LYS A 101 50.34 -8.86 -0.01
C LYS A 101 49.05 -8.25 -0.59
N VAL A 102 48.94 -6.92 -0.65
CA VAL A 102 47.72 -6.21 -1.02
C VAL A 102 47.85 -5.65 -2.45
N ASP A 103 47.26 -6.36 -3.41
CA ASP A 103 47.25 -6.00 -4.84
C ASP A 103 46.03 -5.14 -5.20
N ILE A 104 46.07 -3.87 -4.81
CA ILE A 104 45.07 -2.86 -5.21
C ILE A 104 45.28 -2.47 -6.68
N ARG A 105 44.19 -2.40 -7.43
CA ARG A 105 44.17 -2.06 -8.85
C ARG A 105 43.21 -0.91 -9.19
N LEU A 106 43.42 -0.30 -10.36
CA LEU A 106 42.50 0.71 -10.87
C LEU A 106 41.09 0.10 -11.06
N GLY A 107 40.08 0.85 -10.64
CA GLY A 107 38.69 0.38 -10.57
C GLY A 107 38.31 -0.39 -9.30
N ASP A 108 39.27 -0.82 -8.47
CA ASP A 108 38.95 -1.41 -7.16
C ASP A 108 38.32 -0.38 -6.22
N VAL A 109 37.68 -0.88 -5.16
CA VAL A 109 37.03 -0.04 -4.14
C VAL A 109 37.74 -0.23 -2.81
N VAL A 110 38.10 0.87 -2.16
CA VAL A 110 38.63 0.90 -0.80
C VAL A 110 37.60 1.52 0.13
N VAL A 111 37.33 0.84 1.24
CA VAL A 111 36.36 1.26 2.27
C VAL A 111 37.10 1.50 3.56
N SER A 112 36.91 2.69 4.13
CA SER A 112 37.49 3.05 5.43
C SER A 112 36.93 2.17 6.54
N VAL A 113 37.82 1.38 7.16
CA VAL A 113 37.49 0.52 8.31
C VAL A 113 38.56 0.72 9.39
N PRO A 114 38.17 0.92 10.66
CA PRO A 114 39.12 1.06 11.77
C PRO A 114 40.05 -0.14 11.94
N SER A 115 41.24 0.13 12.47
CA SER A 115 42.21 -0.84 13.00
C SER A 115 42.48 -0.54 14.49
N ASP A 116 43.31 -1.35 15.14
CA ASP A 116 43.64 -1.16 16.57
C ASP A 116 44.24 0.23 16.88
N ASP A 117 44.87 0.87 15.90
CA ASP A 117 45.60 2.13 16.01
C ASP A 117 45.04 3.29 15.17
N SER A 118 43.93 3.07 14.45
CA SER A 118 43.36 4.04 13.51
C SER A 118 41.84 3.97 13.44
N SER A 119 41.19 5.13 13.30
CA SER A 119 39.74 5.24 13.08
C SER A 119 39.29 4.85 11.67
N GLY A 120 40.23 4.38 10.84
CA GLY A 120 40.02 4.04 9.43
C GLY A 120 40.38 5.19 8.49
N ILE A 121 40.57 6.41 9.01
CA ILE A 121 41.10 7.58 8.28
C ILE A 121 42.28 8.17 9.05
N ILE A 122 43.37 8.46 8.35
CA ILE A 122 44.53 9.16 8.92
C ILE A 122 44.77 10.45 8.15
N GLN A 123 44.67 11.58 8.84
CA GLN A 123 45.21 12.83 8.31
C GLN A 123 46.73 12.86 8.52
N PHE A 124 47.51 12.64 7.47
CA PHE A 124 48.96 12.48 7.58
C PHE A 124 49.73 13.80 7.53
N ASP A 125 49.12 14.89 7.07
CA ASP A 125 49.73 16.23 6.99
C ASP A 125 49.46 17.13 8.21
N LYS A 126 48.68 16.64 9.20
CA LYS A 126 48.36 17.36 10.45
C LYS A 126 49.26 16.93 11.61
N GLY A 127 50.11 17.84 12.06
CA GLY A 127 51.10 17.53 13.08
C GLY A 127 51.96 18.72 13.49
N LYS A 128 53.00 18.42 14.27
CA LYS A 128 53.97 19.40 14.77
C LYS A 128 55.36 19.01 14.30
N TYR A 129 56.15 20.01 13.91
CA TYR A 129 57.58 19.84 13.63
C TYR A 129 58.37 19.98 14.94
N GLY A 130 59.09 18.93 15.32
CA GLY A 130 60.03 18.90 16.45
C GLY A 130 61.46 18.67 15.98
N ARG A 131 62.39 18.46 16.93
CA ARG A 131 63.80 18.15 16.62
C ARG A 131 63.96 16.85 15.82
N ASP A 132 63.08 15.88 16.04
CA ASP A 132 63.08 14.58 15.36
C ASP A 132 62.19 14.58 14.09
N GLY A 133 61.79 15.76 13.61
CA GLY A 133 60.96 15.93 12.42
C GLY A 133 59.46 16.04 12.71
N PHE A 134 58.65 15.69 11.71
CA PHE A 134 57.20 15.84 11.75
C PHE A 134 56.53 14.70 12.55
N THR A 135 55.81 15.08 13.61
CA THR A 135 54.99 14.16 14.40
C THR A 135 53.51 14.46 14.20
N ARG A 136 52.75 13.46 13.74
CA ARG A 136 51.30 13.56 13.55
C ARG A 136 50.59 13.84 14.87
N THR A 137 49.56 14.68 14.84
CA THR A 137 48.73 14.98 16.02
C THR A 137 47.25 14.85 15.71
N GLY A 138 46.46 14.46 16.71
CA GLY A 138 45.01 14.33 16.60
C GLY A 138 44.56 12.95 16.15
N VAL A 139 43.32 12.63 16.50
CA VAL A 139 42.62 11.40 16.12
C VAL A 139 41.30 11.84 15.52
N LEU A 140 41.00 11.36 14.31
CA LEU A 140 39.72 11.60 13.67
C LEU A 140 38.69 10.61 14.21
N ASP A 141 37.41 10.98 14.14
CA ASP A 141 36.33 10.08 14.53
C ASP A 141 36.33 8.79 13.68
N SER A 142 35.65 7.76 14.17
CA SER A 142 35.42 6.51 13.41
C SER A 142 34.02 6.52 12.78
N PRO A 143 33.81 5.82 11.64
CA PRO A 143 32.48 5.61 11.09
C PRO A 143 31.52 5.04 12.15
N ARG A 144 30.22 5.36 12.04
CA ARG A 144 29.21 4.82 12.97
C ARG A 144 29.22 3.28 12.95
N GLU A 145 29.05 2.67 14.12
CA GLU A 145 28.97 1.21 14.28
C GLU A 145 27.93 0.57 13.34
N LEU A 146 26.82 1.25 13.08
CA LEU A 146 25.81 0.79 12.12
C LEU A 146 26.40 0.52 10.74
N LEU A 147 27.24 1.43 10.24
CA LEU A 147 27.87 1.31 8.92
C LEU A 147 28.99 0.27 8.94
N LEU A 148 29.74 0.16 10.04
CA LEU A 148 30.75 -0.88 10.21
C LEU A 148 30.12 -2.29 10.24
N ASN A 149 28.99 -2.44 10.94
CA ASN A 149 28.21 -3.68 10.96
C ASN A 149 27.66 -4.01 9.57
N ALA A 150 27.18 -3.01 8.82
CA ALA A 150 26.75 -3.19 7.44
C ALA A 150 27.90 -3.68 6.54
N VAL A 151 29.09 -3.08 6.64
CA VAL A 151 30.29 -3.51 5.90
C VAL A 151 30.65 -4.96 6.26
N ASN A 152 30.66 -5.31 7.54
CA ASN A 152 30.95 -6.68 8.00
C ASN A 152 29.91 -7.70 7.51
N HIS A 153 28.63 -7.37 7.58
CA HIS A 153 27.55 -8.23 7.09
C HIS A 153 27.63 -8.42 5.57
N PHE A 154 27.83 -7.34 4.82
CA PHE A 154 27.99 -7.35 3.37
C PHE A 154 29.16 -8.23 2.91
N GLY A 155 30.26 -8.25 3.69
CA GLY A 155 31.44 -9.06 3.39
C GLY A 155 31.27 -10.57 3.58
N ARG A 156 30.24 -11.00 4.32
CA ARG A 156 29.95 -12.43 4.58
C ARG A 156 28.81 -12.97 3.72
N CYS A 157 28.14 -12.11 2.96
CA CYS A 157 27.06 -12.50 2.06
C CYS A 157 27.62 -13.18 0.80
N PRO A 158 27.08 -14.34 0.38
CA PRO A 158 27.36 -14.92 -0.95
C PRO A 158 27.01 -13.97 -2.12
N GLN A 159 26.27 -12.89 -1.83
CA GLN A 159 25.98 -11.78 -2.74
C GLN A 159 27.13 -10.77 -2.89
N VAL A 160 28.39 -11.07 -2.53
CA VAL A 160 29.57 -10.36 -3.11
C VAL A 160 29.61 -10.49 -4.65
N LYS A 161 28.80 -11.40 -5.21
CA LYS A 161 28.36 -11.41 -6.62
C LYS A 161 27.70 -10.10 -7.08
N ALA A 162 27.23 -9.22 -6.18
CA ALA A 162 26.63 -7.94 -6.52
C ALA A 162 27.63 -6.99 -7.21
N LEU A 163 28.93 -7.03 -6.87
CA LEU A 163 29.98 -6.31 -7.61
C LEU A 163 30.24 -6.90 -9.00
N LEU A 164 30.17 -8.24 -9.12
CA LEU A 164 30.19 -8.94 -10.40
C LEU A 164 28.96 -8.64 -11.27
N ASP A 165 27.79 -8.40 -10.64
CA ASP A 165 26.56 -8.02 -11.31
C ASP A 165 26.55 -6.53 -11.72
N ILE A 166 27.47 -5.68 -11.20
CA ILE A 166 27.70 -4.31 -11.70
C ILE A 166 28.10 -4.34 -13.18
N ALA A 167 28.93 -5.30 -13.58
CA ALA A 167 29.27 -5.53 -14.98
C ALA A 167 28.02 -5.86 -15.84
N LYS A 168 26.94 -6.37 -15.22
CA LYS A 168 25.65 -6.65 -15.86
C LYS A 168 24.63 -5.52 -15.73
N MET A 169 24.89 -4.49 -14.92
CA MET A 169 24.07 -3.27 -14.76
C MET A 169 24.49 -2.15 -15.71
N LEU A 170 25.65 -2.25 -16.37
CA LEU A 170 26.06 -1.40 -17.50
C LEU A 170 24.97 -1.20 -18.59
N PRO A 171 24.13 -2.19 -18.94
CA PRO A 171 23.00 -2.02 -19.85
C PRO A 171 21.77 -1.30 -19.26
N ALA A 172 21.73 -1.13 -17.93
CA ALA A 172 20.67 -0.42 -17.19
C ALA A 172 21.06 1.03 -16.83
N LEU A 173 22.30 1.43 -17.10
CA LEU A 173 22.66 2.85 -17.15
C LEU A 173 21.76 3.54 -18.19
N PRO A 174 21.37 4.81 -17.97
CA PRO A 174 20.70 5.59 -19.01
C PRO A 174 21.50 5.47 -20.31
N LYS A 175 20.85 5.24 -21.46
CA LYS A 175 21.51 5.02 -22.78
C LYS A 175 22.70 5.96 -23.04
N LYS A 176 22.62 7.22 -22.57
CA LYS A 176 23.69 8.23 -22.66
C LYS A 176 25.01 7.84 -21.97
N ALA A 177 24.96 7.15 -20.83
CA ALA A 177 26.15 6.75 -20.06
C ALA A 177 26.80 5.49 -20.63
N SER A 178 26.02 4.54 -21.17
CA SER A 178 26.55 3.36 -21.86
C SER A 178 27.29 3.68 -23.17
N GLU A 179 27.05 4.86 -23.75
CA GLU A 179 27.71 5.34 -24.97
C GLU A 179 29.05 6.07 -24.69
N GLN A 180 29.31 6.47 -23.44
CA GLN A 180 30.51 7.19 -23.03
C GLN A 180 31.58 6.22 -22.52
N LYS A 181 32.75 6.21 -23.17
CA LYS A 181 33.85 5.26 -22.89
C LYS A 181 34.41 5.31 -21.47
N GLY A 182 34.36 6.45 -20.77
CA GLY A 182 34.99 6.58 -19.46
C GLY A 182 34.25 5.84 -18.33
N TRP A 183 32.97 5.48 -18.51
CA TRP A 183 32.21 4.67 -17.55
C TRP A 183 32.45 3.15 -17.68
N LEU A 184 33.22 2.73 -18.68
CA LEU A 184 33.61 1.33 -18.90
C LEU A 184 34.95 1.03 -18.23
N HIS A 185 35.24 -0.26 -18.00
CA HIS A 185 36.58 -0.66 -17.57
C HIS A 185 37.58 -0.34 -18.69
N GLN A 186 38.68 0.35 -18.37
CA GLN A 186 39.63 0.85 -19.38
C GLN A 186 40.59 -0.22 -19.94
N GLY A 187 40.29 -1.50 -19.74
CA GLY A 187 41.19 -2.62 -20.07
C GLY A 187 42.36 -2.83 -19.10
N MET A 188 42.86 -4.07 -19.00
CA MET A 188 43.98 -4.43 -18.10
C MET A 188 45.31 -3.83 -18.53
N ASP A 189 45.49 -3.57 -19.82
CA ASP A 189 46.73 -2.99 -20.35
C ASP A 189 46.93 -1.53 -19.91
N ASN A 190 45.84 -0.85 -19.54
CA ASN A 190 45.84 0.51 -19.02
C ASN A 190 45.90 0.58 -17.49
N ASP A 191 46.00 -0.57 -16.82
CA ASP A 191 46.23 -0.69 -15.39
C ASP A 191 47.74 -0.84 -15.11
N VAL A 192 48.45 0.28 -15.10
CA VAL A 192 49.92 0.33 -15.01
C VAL A 192 50.38 0.93 -13.69
N LEU A 193 51.11 0.15 -12.90
CA LEU A 193 51.74 0.61 -11.66
C LEU A 193 53.23 0.90 -11.89
N TYR A 194 53.68 2.08 -11.46
CA TYR A 194 55.07 2.50 -11.59
C TYR A 194 55.82 2.42 -10.25
N CYS A 195 57.12 2.09 -10.35
CA CYS A 195 58.06 2.08 -9.24
C CYS A 195 58.40 3.50 -8.77
N CYS A 196 58.95 3.61 -7.55
CA CYS A 196 59.29 4.88 -6.92
C CYS A 196 60.56 5.58 -7.46
N TYR A 197 61.34 4.95 -8.34
CA TYR A 197 62.68 5.43 -8.74
C TYR A 197 62.88 5.51 -10.27
N SER A 198 61.93 6.08 -11.01
CA SER A 198 61.98 6.16 -12.48
C SER A 198 62.44 7.53 -13.04
N THR A 199 63.43 8.18 -12.44
CA THR A 199 64.02 9.42 -12.98
C THR A 199 65.45 9.19 -13.47
N GLY A 200 65.57 8.68 -14.70
CA GLY A 200 66.79 8.82 -15.52
C GLY A 200 67.99 7.94 -15.19
N SER A 201 67.87 6.96 -14.29
CA SER A 201 68.85 5.88 -14.10
C SER A 201 68.12 4.61 -13.65
N ARG A 202 68.70 3.44 -13.96
CA ARG A 202 68.17 2.08 -13.71
C ARG A 202 67.46 2.02 -12.34
N CYS A 203 66.22 1.51 -12.31
CA CYS A 203 65.45 1.34 -11.07
C CYS A 203 66.32 0.60 -10.04
N THR A 204 66.63 1.24 -8.91
CA THR A 204 67.31 0.61 -7.77
C THR A 204 66.31 -0.07 -6.83
N CYS A 205 65.08 -0.29 -7.29
CA CYS A 205 64.12 -1.07 -6.56
C CYS A 205 64.63 -2.52 -6.44
N ASP A 206 64.74 -3.04 -5.22
CA ASP A 206 65.01 -4.47 -4.93
C ASP A 206 63.86 -5.39 -5.40
N SER A 207 62.93 -4.90 -6.23
CA SER A 207 61.86 -5.70 -6.80
C SER A 207 62.35 -6.36 -8.09
N GLU A 208 62.55 -7.67 -8.06
CA GLU A 208 62.93 -8.53 -9.19
C GLU A 208 61.96 -8.46 -10.41
N ASN A 209 60.91 -7.63 -10.35
CA ASN A 209 59.76 -7.59 -11.26
C ASN A 209 59.54 -6.22 -11.93
N CYS A 210 60.52 -5.32 -11.95
CA CYS A 210 60.40 -4.01 -12.62
C CYS A 210 60.99 -4.04 -14.04
N ASP A 211 60.27 -3.52 -15.05
CA ASP A 211 60.78 -3.43 -16.42
C ASP A 211 61.69 -2.19 -16.65
N ASP A 212 62.32 -2.12 -17.82
CA ASP A 212 63.22 -1.00 -18.20
C ASP A 212 62.52 0.37 -18.24
N LYS A 213 61.19 0.41 -18.19
CA LYS A 213 60.36 1.63 -18.15
C LYS A 213 59.88 1.94 -16.74
N GLY A 214 60.34 1.22 -15.72
CA GLY A 214 59.94 1.43 -14.33
C GLY A 214 58.54 0.89 -13.99
N ARG A 215 57.96 0.02 -14.83
CA ARG A 215 56.64 -0.59 -14.60
C ARG A 215 56.80 -1.86 -13.78
N ILE A 216 55.94 -2.02 -12.78
CA ILE A 216 55.92 -3.21 -11.93
C ILE A 216 55.09 -4.30 -12.61
N ALA A 217 55.73 -5.43 -12.93
CA ALA A 217 55.05 -6.61 -13.44
C ALA A 217 54.15 -7.22 -12.35
N ARG A 218 52.87 -7.43 -12.69
CA ARG A 218 51.86 -8.00 -11.79
C ARG A 218 51.22 -9.21 -12.45
N ALA A 219 50.94 -10.26 -11.67
CA ALA A 219 50.23 -11.43 -12.16
C ALA A 219 48.85 -11.03 -12.74
N PRO A 220 48.40 -11.62 -13.86
CA PRO A 220 47.08 -11.32 -14.40
C PRO A 220 45.97 -11.70 -13.40
N ARG A 221 44.92 -10.89 -13.31
CA ARG A 221 43.70 -11.28 -12.59
C ARG A 221 42.89 -12.24 -13.45
N GLU A 222 42.16 -13.15 -12.80
CA GLU A 222 41.26 -14.10 -13.48
C GLU A 222 40.14 -13.40 -14.27
N ASN A 223 39.74 -12.18 -13.87
CA ASN A 223 38.69 -11.39 -14.51
C ASN A 223 38.83 -9.88 -14.21
N TYR A 224 38.00 -9.07 -14.87
CA TYR A 224 37.94 -7.61 -14.74
C TYR A 224 37.12 -7.10 -13.55
N ASN A 225 36.73 -7.97 -12.61
CA ASN A 225 35.86 -7.53 -11.53
C ASN A 225 36.65 -6.71 -10.51
N PRO A 226 36.10 -5.58 -10.07
CA PRO A 226 36.68 -4.80 -8.99
C PRO A 226 36.67 -5.60 -7.69
N LYS A 227 37.75 -5.50 -6.93
CA LYS A 227 37.86 -6.04 -5.58
C LYS A 227 37.57 -4.94 -4.56
N VAL A 228 37.02 -5.34 -3.41
CA VAL A 228 36.80 -4.43 -2.28
C VAL A 228 37.85 -4.68 -1.22
N PHE A 229 38.60 -3.65 -0.88
CA PHE A 229 39.57 -3.63 0.20
C PHE A 229 39.03 -2.82 1.38
N ARG A 230 39.34 -3.27 2.59
CA ARG A 230 38.91 -2.66 3.84
C ARG A 230 40.13 -2.31 4.66
N GLY A 231 40.27 -1.05 5.03
CA GLY A 231 41.43 -0.61 5.81
C GLY A 231 41.53 0.90 5.87
N ILE A 232 42.75 1.37 6.08
CA ILE A 232 43.02 2.77 6.38
C ILE A 232 43.13 3.58 5.09
N ILE A 233 42.46 4.73 5.04
CA ILE A 233 42.61 5.72 3.97
C ILE A 233 43.37 6.94 4.52
N GLY A 234 44.40 7.38 3.80
CA GLY A 234 45.15 8.60 4.10
C GLY A 234 44.46 9.83 3.53
N SER A 235 44.35 10.89 4.33
CA SER A 235 43.74 12.16 3.95
C SER A 235 44.75 13.30 4.11
N SER A 236 44.74 14.26 3.18
CA SER A 236 45.56 15.48 3.28
C SER A 236 45.03 16.63 2.45
N ASN A 237 45.50 17.85 2.69
CA ASN A 237 45.25 18.98 1.79
C ASN A 237 46.02 18.87 0.46
N ALA A 238 47.14 18.14 0.45
CA ALA A 238 47.99 18.00 -0.72
C ALA A 238 47.62 16.76 -1.55
N VAL A 239 47.67 16.86 -2.88
CA VAL A 239 47.54 15.71 -3.77
C VAL A 239 48.89 15.00 -3.87
N ILE A 240 48.93 13.70 -3.61
CA ILE A 240 50.13 12.88 -3.77
C ILE A 240 50.29 12.49 -5.25
N LYS A 241 51.40 12.88 -5.85
CA LYS A 241 51.78 12.59 -7.24
C LYS A 241 53.20 12.03 -7.36
N ASP A 242 53.71 11.46 -6.27
CA ASP A 242 55.06 10.93 -6.19
C ASP A 242 55.03 9.53 -5.59
N ALA A 243 55.48 8.56 -6.39
CA ALA A 243 55.49 7.15 -6.02
C ALA A 243 56.39 6.87 -4.81
N TRP A 244 57.44 7.67 -4.59
CA TRP A 244 58.27 7.58 -3.39
C TRP A 244 57.52 8.01 -2.14
N THR A 245 56.89 9.19 -2.18
CA THR A 245 56.04 9.69 -1.09
C THR A 245 54.90 8.73 -0.77
N ARG A 246 54.23 8.17 -1.80
CA ARG A 246 53.21 7.12 -1.63
C ARG A 246 53.73 5.94 -0.82
N GLU A 247 54.91 5.44 -1.16
CA GLU A 247 55.51 4.28 -0.48
C GLU A 247 55.86 4.58 0.97
N GLN A 248 56.44 5.77 1.24
CA GLN A 248 56.69 6.21 2.61
C GLN A 248 55.41 6.28 3.45
N LEU A 249 54.32 6.78 2.87
CA LEU A 249 53.02 6.82 3.55
C LEU A 249 52.46 5.41 3.78
N ARG A 250 52.63 4.50 2.83
CA ARG A 250 52.24 3.09 2.96
C ARG A 250 52.97 2.43 4.13
N GLU A 251 54.29 2.53 4.19
CA GLU A 251 55.10 1.91 5.23
C GLU A 251 54.81 2.50 6.61
N LYS A 252 54.64 3.82 6.68
CA LYS A 252 54.45 4.52 7.95
C LYS A 252 53.04 4.38 8.52
N HIS A 253 52.02 4.30 7.66
CA HIS A 253 50.62 4.41 8.07
C HIS A 253 49.75 3.23 7.64
N ASN A 254 50.30 2.27 6.91
CA ASN A 254 49.58 1.11 6.38
C ASN A 254 48.29 1.51 5.62
N ILE A 255 48.36 2.63 4.88
CA ILE A 255 47.24 3.14 4.11
C ILE A 255 47.07 2.36 2.80
N LEU A 256 45.83 2.22 2.37
CA LEU A 256 45.43 1.54 1.13
C LEU A 256 45.10 2.52 0.00
N CYS A 257 44.72 3.74 0.37
CA CYS A 257 44.28 4.79 -0.55
C CYS A 257 44.65 6.16 0.02
N VAL A 258 44.86 7.15 -0.85
CA VAL A 258 44.98 8.57 -0.51
C VAL A 258 43.84 9.38 -1.13
N GLU A 259 43.35 10.40 -0.41
CA GLU A 259 42.31 11.34 -0.85
C GLU A 259 42.46 12.71 -0.14
N THR A 260 41.61 13.70 -0.44
CA THR A 260 41.87 15.11 -0.04
C THR A 260 40.80 15.82 0.79
N GLU A 261 39.71 15.17 1.17
CA GLU A 261 38.56 15.83 1.83
C GLU A 261 38.15 15.20 3.16
N ALA A 262 38.34 13.89 3.31
CA ALA A 262 37.71 13.12 4.38
C ALA A 262 38.09 13.63 5.77
N ALA A 263 39.33 14.06 6.00
CA ALA A 263 39.74 14.57 7.30
C ALA A 263 38.92 15.79 7.76
N GLY A 264 38.47 16.66 6.85
CA GLY A 264 37.63 17.82 7.19
C GLY A 264 36.19 17.43 7.48
N LEU A 265 35.66 16.44 6.75
CA LEU A 265 34.33 15.89 6.98
C LEU A 265 34.23 15.18 8.34
N MET A 266 35.26 14.42 8.70
CA MET A 266 35.33 13.61 9.91
C MET A 266 35.51 14.43 11.19
N GLU A 267 35.80 15.74 11.10
CA GLU A 267 35.79 16.65 12.27
C GLU A 267 34.35 17.00 12.70
N SER A 268 33.38 16.94 11.79
CA SER A 268 32.00 17.39 12.04
C SER A 268 31.01 16.23 12.21
N GLN A 269 31.12 15.17 11.40
CA GLN A 269 30.21 14.01 11.44
C GLN A 269 30.97 12.70 11.21
N LYS A 270 30.35 11.58 11.58
CA LYS A 270 30.93 10.23 11.42
C LYS A 270 30.61 9.66 10.04
N PHE A 271 31.52 9.86 9.07
CA PHE A 271 31.37 9.35 7.71
C PHE A 271 31.90 7.92 7.55
N LEU A 272 31.30 7.16 6.64
CA LEU A 272 31.97 6.05 5.97
C LEU A 272 32.51 6.56 4.63
N ILE A 273 33.83 6.47 4.46
CA ILE A 273 34.52 6.86 3.24
C ILE A 273 34.66 5.65 2.32
N VAL A 274 34.22 5.80 1.07
CA VAL A 274 34.27 4.78 0.02
C VAL A 274 34.97 5.39 -1.20
N ARG A 275 36.14 4.84 -1.56
CA ARG A 275 36.97 5.36 -2.65
C ARG A 275 37.14 4.33 -3.76
N GLY A 276 36.76 4.70 -4.97
CA GLY A 276 37.14 3.98 -6.19
C GLY A 276 38.55 4.38 -6.58
N ILE A 277 39.39 3.42 -6.95
CA ILE A 277 40.79 3.70 -7.27
C ILE A 277 40.91 4.18 -8.72
N ALA A 278 41.26 5.45 -8.89
CA ALA A 278 41.38 6.10 -10.21
C ALA A 278 42.83 6.28 -10.67
N ASP A 279 43.78 6.32 -9.73
CA ASP A 279 45.21 6.44 -10.03
C ASP A 279 46.04 5.75 -8.94
N TYR A 280 47.37 5.76 -9.07
CA TYR A 280 48.30 5.17 -8.09
C TYR A 280 49.09 6.22 -7.30
N ALA A 281 48.57 7.44 -7.13
CA ALA A 281 49.22 8.51 -6.37
C ALA A 281 50.66 8.80 -6.83
N ASP A 282 50.91 8.70 -8.14
CA ASP A 282 52.21 8.95 -8.75
C ASP A 282 52.10 9.93 -9.93
N TRP A 283 53.24 10.22 -10.56
CA TRP A 283 53.34 11.26 -11.58
C TRP A 283 52.71 10.86 -12.93
N HIS A 284 52.36 9.58 -13.12
CA HIS A 284 51.70 9.06 -14.31
C HIS A 284 50.17 9.10 -14.24
N LYS A 285 49.61 9.70 -13.17
CA LYS A 285 48.16 9.91 -13.01
C LYS A 285 47.55 10.48 -14.31
N ASN A 286 46.51 9.81 -14.79
CA ASN A 286 45.63 10.26 -15.86
C ASN A 286 44.16 10.21 -15.41
N ASP A 287 43.26 10.74 -16.23
CA ASP A 287 41.85 10.88 -15.86
C ASP A 287 40.95 9.79 -16.45
N ASP A 288 41.51 8.83 -17.21
CA ASP A 288 40.77 7.82 -17.97
C ASP A 288 39.94 6.90 -17.05
N TRP A 289 40.41 6.69 -15.82
CA TRP A 289 39.78 5.80 -14.85
C TRP A 289 38.82 6.50 -13.89
N GLN A 290 38.74 7.84 -13.88
CA GLN A 290 37.99 8.57 -12.85
C GLN A 290 36.49 8.20 -12.86
N GLN A 291 35.86 8.22 -14.04
CA GLN A 291 34.44 7.90 -14.19
C GLN A 291 34.13 6.45 -13.79
N TYR A 292 34.91 5.48 -14.28
CA TYR A 292 34.76 4.08 -13.91
C TYR A 292 34.96 3.84 -12.41
N ALA A 293 36.01 4.42 -11.82
CA ALA A 293 36.29 4.30 -10.40
C ALA A 293 35.18 4.92 -9.54
N ALA A 294 34.70 6.12 -9.89
CA ALA A 294 33.58 6.77 -9.24
C ALA A 294 32.31 5.90 -9.28
N LEU A 295 32.03 5.29 -10.44
CA LEU A 295 30.92 4.37 -10.61
C LEU A 295 31.04 3.13 -9.71
N MET A 296 32.23 2.53 -9.58
CA MET A 296 32.44 1.38 -8.71
C MET A 296 32.23 1.74 -7.23
N ALA A 297 32.72 2.89 -6.79
CA ALA A 297 32.51 3.39 -5.43
C ALA A 297 31.03 3.68 -5.13
N ALA A 298 30.34 4.33 -6.07
CA ALA A 298 28.92 4.62 -5.97
C ALA A 298 28.09 3.33 -5.92
N THR A 299 28.42 2.37 -6.77
CA THR A 299 27.67 1.11 -6.82
C THR A 299 27.90 0.27 -5.56
N TYR A 300 29.13 0.22 -5.03
CA TYR A 300 29.38 -0.39 -3.73
C TYR A 300 28.50 0.24 -2.64
N THR A 301 28.41 1.57 -2.62
CA THR A 301 27.61 2.30 -1.63
C THR A 301 26.12 2.00 -1.78
N ARG A 302 25.60 1.96 -3.02
CA ARG A 302 24.22 1.55 -3.32
C ARG A 302 23.91 0.16 -2.78
N GLU A 303 24.77 -0.82 -3.04
CA GLU A 303 24.55 -2.19 -2.58
C GLU A 303 24.72 -2.34 -1.06
N LEU A 304 25.62 -1.58 -0.46
CA LEU A 304 25.77 -1.53 1.00
C LEU A 304 24.49 -1.03 1.68
N LEU A 305 23.81 -0.03 1.10
CA LEU A 305 22.54 0.48 1.64
C LEU A 305 21.44 -0.59 1.69
N ARG A 306 21.50 -1.64 0.87
CA ARG A 306 20.53 -2.75 0.92
C ARG A 306 20.50 -3.48 2.25
N VAL A 307 21.65 -3.55 2.94
CA VAL A 307 21.78 -4.21 4.25
C VAL A 307 21.71 -3.21 5.42
N VAL A 308 21.66 -1.91 5.15
CA VAL A 308 21.45 -0.89 6.18
C VAL A 308 19.98 -0.90 6.59
N PRO A 309 19.66 -1.05 7.89
CA PRO A 309 18.28 -0.96 8.35
C PRO A 309 17.68 0.42 8.05
N VAL A 310 16.52 0.43 7.40
CA VAL A 310 15.70 1.64 7.26
C VAL A 310 15.12 1.98 8.62
N VAL A 311 15.68 3.01 9.26
CA VAL A 311 14.98 3.61 10.40
C VAL A 311 14.06 4.67 9.85
N ARG A 312 12.77 4.35 9.96
CA ARG A 312 11.70 5.29 9.71
C ARG A 312 11.93 6.45 10.69
N SER A 313 12.30 7.62 10.16
CA SER A 313 12.16 8.87 10.91
C SER A 313 10.76 8.85 11.54
N GLY A 314 10.58 9.40 12.73
CA GLY A 314 9.34 9.29 13.53
C GLY A 314 8.03 9.78 12.87
N VAL A 315 8.00 9.95 11.55
CA VAL A 315 6.82 9.66 10.74
C VAL A 315 6.35 8.24 11.10
N PRO A 316 5.09 8.06 11.54
CA PRO A 316 4.53 6.74 11.78
C PRO A 316 4.84 5.84 10.58
N LEU A 317 5.13 4.56 10.83
CA LEU A 317 5.10 3.49 9.81
C LEU A 317 4.03 3.88 8.77
N PRO A 318 4.23 3.78 7.42
CA PRO A 318 3.09 3.80 6.51
C PRO A 318 2.06 2.91 7.16
N ARG A 319 0.96 3.55 7.57
CA ARG A 319 -0.03 2.95 8.45
C ARG A 319 -0.35 1.59 7.82
N GLU A 320 -0.42 0.52 8.58
CA GLU A 320 -0.89 -0.70 7.94
C GLU A 320 -2.34 -0.40 7.57
N ARG A 321 -2.70 -0.43 6.27
CA ARG A 321 -4.04 -0.04 5.85
C ARG A 321 -5.03 -0.86 6.62
N ILE A 322 -5.86 -0.19 7.39
CA ILE A 322 -6.92 -0.86 8.10
C ILE A 322 -8.01 -1.11 7.08
N PHE A 323 -8.20 -2.37 6.74
CA PHE A 323 -9.27 -2.83 5.86
C PHE A 323 -10.13 -3.80 6.67
N THR A 324 -11.31 -3.33 7.10
CA THR A 324 -12.21 -4.12 7.97
C THR A 324 -13.41 -4.72 7.25
N VAL A 325 -13.49 -4.57 5.92
CA VAL A 325 -14.58 -5.14 5.11
C VAL A 325 -14.61 -6.66 5.32
N PRO A 326 -15.72 -7.22 5.82
CA PRO A 326 -15.79 -8.64 6.18
C PRO A 326 -16.05 -9.56 4.98
N PHE A 327 -16.10 -9.01 3.77
CA PHE A 327 -16.48 -9.71 2.54
C PHE A 327 -15.32 -9.78 1.57
N GLY A 328 -15.19 -10.89 0.85
CA GLY A 328 -14.34 -10.98 -0.35
C GLY A 328 -14.86 -10.09 -1.48
N ARG A 329 -14.00 -9.73 -2.44
CA ARG A 329 -14.46 -9.02 -3.63
C ARG A 329 -15.32 -9.95 -4.48
N ASN A 330 -16.52 -9.49 -4.88
CA ASN A 330 -17.37 -10.24 -5.81
C ASN A 330 -16.79 -10.17 -7.23
N LEU A 331 -16.09 -11.22 -7.65
CA LEU A 331 -15.50 -11.29 -9.01
C LEU A 331 -16.55 -11.42 -10.13
N GLY A 332 -17.80 -11.77 -9.80
CA GLY A 332 -18.93 -11.81 -10.72
C GLY A 332 -19.89 -10.63 -10.53
N PHE A 333 -19.36 -9.46 -10.18
CA PHE A 333 -20.12 -8.20 -10.10
C PHE A 333 -20.36 -7.67 -11.52
N VAL A 334 -21.61 -7.33 -11.85
CA VAL A 334 -22.05 -6.94 -13.19
C VAL A 334 -22.65 -5.54 -13.17
N GLY A 335 -22.27 -4.70 -14.14
CA GLY A 335 -22.89 -3.40 -14.39
C GLY A 335 -22.71 -2.37 -13.28
N ARG A 336 -23.73 -1.53 -13.07
CA ARG A 336 -23.83 -0.45 -12.07
C ARG A 336 -22.77 0.65 -12.20
N ALA A 337 -22.18 0.80 -13.38
CA ALA A 337 -21.10 1.76 -13.64
C ALA A 337 -21.48 3.21 -13.29
N LYS A 338 -22.74 3.61 -13.59
CA LYS A 338 -23.28 4.93 -13.23
C LYS A 338 -23.21 5.17 -11.71
N TYR A 339 -23.73 4.23 -10.92
CA TYR A 339 -23.72 4.34 -9.46
C TYR A 339 -22.30 4.36 -8.89
N ILE A 340 -21.40 3.55 -9.46
CA ILE A 340 -20.00 3.54 -9.04
C ILE A 340 -19.36 4.91 -9.27
N ALA A 341 -19.48 5.47 -10.47
CA ALA A 341 -18.95 6.79 -10.80
C ALA A 341 -19.58 7.90 -9.93
N ASP A 342 -20.90 7.81 -9.70
CA ASP A 342 -21.64 8.76 -8.89
C ASP A 342 -21.22 8.74 -7.41
N VAL A 343 -20.92 7.56 -6.87
CA VAL A 343 -20.40 7.37 -5.50
C VAL A 343 -18.97 7.86 -5.42
N GLU A 344 -18.08 7.47 -6.34
CA GLU A 344 -16.67 7.90 -6.36
C GLU A 344 -16.57 9.43 -6.46
N SER A 345 -17.38 10.04 -7.32
CA SER A 345 -17.51 11.50 -7.43
C SER A 345 -18.07 12.15 -6.17
N GLY A 346 -19.09 11.55 -5.53
CA GLY A 346 -19.66 12.08 -4.29
C GLY A 346 -18.73 11.96 -3.08
N LEU A 347 -17.91 10.91 -3.01
CA LEU A 347 -16.90 10.71 -1.98
C LEU A 347 -15.67 11.59 -2.22
N ALA A 348 -15.37 11.91 -3.48
CA ALA A 348 -14.32 12.81 -3.96
C ALA A 348 -13.02 12.73 -3.13
N LEU A 349 -12.51 11.52 -2.92
CA LEU A 349 -11.46 11.24 -1.93
C LEU A 349 -10.14 11.99 -2.19
N ALA A 350 -9.89 12.41 -3.44
CA ALA A 350 -8.68 13.10 -3.85
C ALA A 350 -8.68 14.64 -3.65
N THR A 351 -9.81 15.25 -3.28
CA THR A 351 -9.88 16.71 -3.06
C THR A 351 -9.74 17.07 -1.57
N PRO A 352 -8.92 18.08 -1.21
CA PRO A 352 -8.92 18.67 0.12
C PRO A 352 -10.27 19.35 0.42
N ARG A 353 -10.76 19.20 1.65
CA ARG A 353 -12.03 19.78 2.12
C ARG A 353 -11.95 20.11 3.60
N ASP A 354 -12.91 20.90 4.08
CA ASP A 354 -13.11 21.22 5.49
C ASP A 354 -14.25 20.41 6.14
N PHE A 355 -14.90 19.52 5.36
CA PHE A 355 -16.05 18.73 5.81
C PHE A 355 -15.97 17.26 5.37
N CYS A 356 -16.56 16.37 6.18
CA CYS A 356 -16.67 14.94 5.87
C CYS A 356 -17.68 14.72 4.73
N ALA A 357 -17.24 14.17 3.59
CA ALA A 357 -18.15 13.92 2.46
C ALA A 357 -19.05 12.71 2.76
N LYS A 358 -20.32 12.77 2.35
CA LYS A 358 -21.30 11.73 2.65
C LYS A 358 -22.09 11.36 1.41
N VAL A 359 -22.24 10.05 1.18
CA VAL A 359 -23.08 9.51 0.11
C VAL A 359 -23.99 8.44 0.70
N ALA A 360 -25.27 8.44 0.35
CA ALA A 360 -26.21 7.41 0.77
C ALA A 360 -26.82 6.70 -0.44
N LEU A 361 -26.67 5.38 -0.51
CA LEU A 361 -27.38 4.51 -1.43
C LEU A 361 -28.71 4.10 -0.80
N VAL A 362 -29.83 4.47 -1.43
CA VAL A 362 -31.18 4.13 -0.99
C VAL A 362 -31.89 3.27 -2.03
N GLY A 363 -32.69 2.29 -1.61
CA GLY A 363 -33.48 1.47 -2.52
C GLY A 363 -34.03 0.21 -1.86
N LEU A 364 -34.79 -0.60 -2.61
CA LEU A 364 -35.45 -1.79 -2.09
C LEU A 364 -34.48 -2.87 -1.57
N GLY A 365 -34.97 -3.80 -0.74
CA GLY A 365 -34.20 -4.96 -0.30
C GLY A 365 -33.80 -5.83 -1.50
N GLY A 366 -32.57 -6.34 -1.52
CA GLY A 366 -32.09 -7.20 -2.63
C GLY A 366 -31.67 -6.47 -3.91
N ILE A 367 -31.77 -5.15 -3.98
CA ILE A 367 -31.44 -4.35 -5.17
C ILE A 367 -29.92 -4.22 -5.46
N GLY A 368 -29.06 -4.67 -4.54
CA GLY A 368 -27.60 -4.69 -4.72
C GLY A 368 -26.80 -3.55 -4.05
N LYS A 369 -27.41 -2.71 -3.19
CA LYS A 369 -26.72 -1.61 -2.49
C LYS A 369 -25.43 -2.03 -1.77
N THR A 370 -25.50 -3.09 -0.95
CA THR A 370 -24.35 -3.62 -0.21
C THR A 370 -23.25 -4.10 -1.16
N HIS A 371 -23.62 -4.71 -2.28
CA HIS A 371 -22.68 -5.15 -3.31
C HIS A 371 -21.99 -3.99 -4.03
N ILE A 372 -22.70 -2.88 -4.30
CA ILE A 372 -22.10 -1.65 -4.81
C ILE A 372 -21.07 -1.10 -3.79
N ALA A 373 -21.42 -1.08 -2.51
CA ALA A 373 -20.51 -0.62 -1.46
C ALA A 373 -19.26 -1.49 -1.30
N ILE A 374 -19.39 -2.83 -1.42
CA ILE A 374 -18.26 -3.77 -1.44
C ILE A 374 -17.36 -3.48 -2.63
N GLU A 375 -17.91 -3.34 -3.84
CA GLU A 375 -17.12 -3.08 -5.05
C GLU A 375 -16.38 -1.74 -4.96
N ILE A 376 -17.02 -0.69 -4.42
CA ILE A 376 -16.39 0.60 -4.13
C ILE A 376 -15.20 0.44 -3.17
N ALA A 377 -15.37 -0.28 -2.07
CA ALA A 377 -14.27 -0.54 -1.12
C ALA A 377 -13.06 -1.20 -1.80
N TYR A 378 -13.28 -2.21 -2.65
CA TYR A 378 -12.21 -2.90 -3.34
C TYR A 378 -11.57 -2.08 -4.47
N ARG A 379 -12.36 -1.35 -5.25
CA ARG A 379 -11.85 -0.45 -6.29
C ARG A 379 -10.94 0.62 -5.70
N ILE A 380 -11.40 1.30 -4.65
CA ILE A 380 -10.63 2.34 -3.97
C ILE A 380 -9.40 1.73 -3.29
N SER A 381 -9.51 0.56 -2.67
CA SER A 381 -8.36 -0.15 -2.09
C SER A 381 -7.29 -0.47 -3.14
N ASN A 382 -7.69 -0.91 -4.34
CA ASN A 382 -6.78 -1.25 -5.43
C ASN A 382 -6.17 0.00 -6.09
N LEU A 383 -6.94 1.06 -6.32
CA LEU A 383 -6.42 2.37 -6.74
C LEU A 383 -5.37 2.89 -5.77
N ALA A 384 -5.56 2.64 -4.48
CA ALA A 384 -4.57 2.98 -3.48
C ALA A 384 -3.35 2.01 -3.50
N LYS A 385 -3.45 0.79 -4.02
CA LYS A 385 -2.37 -0.24 -4.02
C LYS A 385 -1.41 -0.11 -5.22
N GLY A 386 -1.82 0.55 -6.30
CA GLY A 386 -0.97 0.92 -7.43
C GLY A 386 -0.79 -0.19 -8.46
N ASP A 387 -1.30 0.05 -9.66
CA ASP A 387 -0.75 -0.52 -10.90
C ASP A 387 -0.75 0.49 -12.05
N HIS A 388 -1.68 1.46 -12.11
CA HIS A 388 -1.62 2.50 -13.19
C HIS A 388 -2.01 3.93 -12.80
N VAL A 389 -2.71 4.17 -11.67
CA VAL A 389 -2.95 5.51 -11.10
C VAL A 389 -3.05 5.36 -9.58
N SER A 390 -1.92 5.43 -8.88
CA SER A 390 -1.89 5.32 -7.42
C SER A 390 -2.41 6.60 -6.77
N LEU A 391 -3.37 6.49 -5.84
CA LEU A 391 -3.75 7.62 -4.99
C LEU A 391 -2.50 8.12 -4.24
N PRO A 392 -2.22 9.44 -4.20
CA PRO A 392 -1.00 9.98 -3.60
C PRO A 392 -0.99 9.93 -2.07
N PHE A 393 -1.97 9.24 -1.47
CA PHE A 393 -2.17 9.18 -0.03
C PHE A 393 -2.57 7.78 0.44
N HIS A 394 -2.34 7.55 1.73
CA HIS A 394 -2.80 6.38 2.44
C HIS A 394 -4.30 6.48 2.77
N LEU A 395 -5.08 5.42 2.51
CA LEU A 395 -6.51 5.38 2.79
C LEU A 395 -6.89 4.13 3.61
N ASP A 396 -7.52 4.34 4.75
CA ASP A 396 -8.14 3.28 5.57
C ASP A 396 -9.61 3.07 5.21
N ILE A 397 -10.08 1.83 5.23
CA ILE A 397 -11.47 1.48 4.89
C ILE A 397 -12.10 0.70 6.05
N PHE A 398 -13.09 1.34 6.65
CA PHE A 398 -13.83 0.84 7.79
C PHE A 398 -15.22 0.37 7.37
N TRP A 399 -15.65 -0.80 7.83
CA TRP A 399 -16.97 -1.34 7.57
C TRP A 399 -17.76 -1.50 8.87
N ILE A 400 -18.95 -0.93 8.91
CA ILE A 400 -19.88 -0.98 10.03
C ILE A 400 -21.18 -1.62 9.58
N ASN A 401 -21.60 -2.67 10.28
CA ASN A 401 -22.96 -3.19 10.18
C ASN A 401 -23.88 -2.40 11.12
N ALA A 402 -24.77 -1.60 10.55
CA ALA A 402 -25.70 -0.75 11.29
C ALA A 402 -27.16 -1.24 11.25
N SER A 403 -27.36 -2.54 11.03
CA SER A 403 -28.69 -3.18 11.11
C SER A 403 -29.30 -3.11 12.51
N THR A 404 -28.46 -3.13 13.55
CA THR A 404 -28.86 -3.04 14.96
C THR A 404 -27.88 -2.16 15.74
N TYR A 405 -28.28 -1.71 16.95
CA TYR A 405 -27.40 -0.98 17.86
C TYR A 405 -26.17 -1.81 18.27
N ASP A 406 -26.38 -3.08 18.64
CA ASP A 406 -25.32 -3.99 19.08
C ASP A 406 -24.32 -4.28 17.96
N SER A 407 -24.79 -4.51 16.73
CA SER A 407 -23.90 -4.76 15.58
C SER A 407 -23.02 -3.55 15.26
N PHE A 408 -23.55 -2.34 15.45
CA PHE A 408 -22.79 -1.09 15.28
C PHE A 408 -21.71 -0.98 16.35
N CYS A 409 -22.06 -1.18 17.62
CA CYS A 409 -21.14 -1.12 18.75
C CYS A 409 -20.01 -2.14 18.61
N LEU A 410 -20.35 -3.38 18.24
CA LEU A 410 -19.36 -4.43 17.97
C LEU A 410 -18.42 -4.08 16.81
N ALA A 411 -18.92 -3.43 15.76
CA ALA A 411 -18.09 -2.99 14.65
C ALA A 411 -17.10 -1.90 15.08
N TYR A 412 -17.54 -0.92 15.88
CA TYR A 412 -16.66 0.07 16.48
C TYR A 412 -15.63 -0.58 17.39
N CYS A 413 -16.00 -1.50 18.28
CA CYS A 413 -15.04 -2.23 19.11
C CYS A 413 -13.98 -2.97 18.28
N LYS A 414 -14.37 -3.58 17.14
CA LYS A 414 -13.40 -4.21 16.22
C LYS A 414 -12.48 -3.21 15.53
N ILE A 415 -13.00 -2.04 15.16
CA ILE A 415 -12.19 -0.93 14.63
C ILE A 415 -11.23 -0.45 15.72
N ALA A 416 -11.67 -0.38 16.98
CA ALA A 416 -10.83 -0.10 18.13
C ALA A 416 -9.69 -1.13 18.27
N ASP A 417 -9.99 -2.42 18.30
CA ASP A 417 -8.97 -3.45 18.46
C ASP A 417 -7.93 -3.47 17.34
N LYS A 418 -8.37 -3.23 16.09
CA LYS A 418 -7.49 -3.23 14.91
C LYS A 418 -6.76 -1.91 14.70
N GLY A 419 -7.37 -0.78 15.04
CA GLY A 419 -6.83 0.57 14.82
C GLY A 419 -6.17 1.21 16.04
N LEU A 420 -6.59 0.84 17.25
CA LEU A 420 -6.24 1.49 18.52
C LEU A 420 -5.29 0.68 19.42
N LYS A 421 -4.69 -0.44 18.96
CA LYS A 421 -3.46 -1.00 19.60
C LYS A 421 -2.29 0.01 19.68
N ARG A 422 -2.46 1.22 19.14
CA ARG A 422 -1.54 2.37 19.20
C ARG A 422 -1.98 3.48 20.17
N ILE A 423 -3.17 3.41 20.79
CA ILE A 423 -3.58 4.25 21.93
C ILE A 423 -3.20 3.54 23.24
N ALA A 424 -2.02 2.91 23.27
CA ALA A 424 -1.55 2.15 24.42
C ALA A 424 -0.93 3.04 25.53
N ASP A 425 -1.36 4.30 25.64
CA ASP A 425 -1.07 5.16 26.80
C ASP A 425 -2.32 5.79 27.44
N ARG A 426 -3.53 5.44 27.00
CA ARG A 426 -4.77 5.83 27.71
C ARG A 426 -5.60 4.61 28.05
N GLN A 427 -5.39 4.11 29.27
CA GLN A 427 -6.35 3.44 30.16
C GLN A 427 -7.68 2.99 29.52
N LEU A 428 -7.66 1.98 28.64
CA LEU A 428 -8.86 1.26 28.21
C LEU A 428 -9.01 -0.08 28.96
N GLN A 429 -8.53 -0.12 30.21
CA GLN A 429 -8.61 -1.32 31.06
C GLN A 429 -9.87 -1.41 31.93
N GLN A 430 -10.79 -0.45 31.82
CA GLN A 430 -12.15 -0.49 32.37
C GLN A 430 -12.86 0.69 31.72
N ASP A 431 -13.98 0.47 30.99
CA ASP A 431 -15.14 1.38 30.88
C ASP A 431 -16.02 1.11 29.62
N THR A 432 -17.27 1.59 29.71
CA THR A 432 -18.47 1.38 28.90
C THR A 432 -18.33 1.50 27.36
N VAL A 433 -19.22 0.81 26.62
CA VAL A 433 -19.29 0.82 25.13
C VAL A 433 -19.30 2.23 24.55
N GLU A 434 -19.98 3.16 25.23
CA GLU A 434 -20.10 4.56 24.84
C GLU A 434 -18.73 5.27 24.77
N LYS A 435 -17.81 5.00 25.70
CA LYS A 435 -16.47 5.62 25.67
C LYS A 435 -15.65 5.13 24.49
N ALA A 436 -15.82 3.87 24.10
CA ALA A 436 -15.18 3.33 22.90
C ALA A 436 -15.72 3.98 21.62
N LEU A 437 -17.04 4.23 21.56
CA LEU A 437 -17.66 4.95 20.46
C LEU A 437 -17.09 6.38 20.35
N GLU A 438 -17.07 7.13 21.46
CA GLU A 438 -16.52 8.49 21.52
C GLU A 438 -15.06 8.56 21.10
N ALA A 439 -14.21 7.66 21.61
CA ALA A 439 -12.78 7.63 21.30
C ALA A 439 -12.51 7.37 19.82
N ILE A 440 -13.29 6.49 19.17
CA ILE A 440 -13.15 6.23 17.73
C ILE A 440 -13.62 7.44 16.92
N THR A 441 -14.74 8.05 17.31
CA THR A 441 -15.23 9.26 16.63
C THR A 441 -14.20 10.38 16.72
N GLU A 442 -13.66 10.65 17.91
CA GLU A 442 -12.60 11.65 18.12
C GLU A 442 -11.35 11.31 17.28
N TYR A 443 -10.95 10.04 17.26
CA TYR A 443 -9.84 9.59 16.43
C TYR A 443 -10.08 9.85 14.95
N LEU A 444 -11.23 9.46 14.39
CA LEU A 444 -11.56 9.70 12.98
C LEU A 444 -11.69 11.19 12.65
N GLU A 445 -12.01 12.03 13.64
CA GLU A 445 -12.05 13.48 13.48
C GLU A 445 -10.66 14.16 13.60
N ALA A 446 -9.68 13.49 14.20
CA ALA A 446 -8.35 14.05 14.42
C ALA A 446 -7.57 14.22 13.09
N PRO A 447 -6.79 15.30 12.90
CA PRO A 447 -5.94 15.49 11.72
C PRO A 447 -4.96 14.34 11.45
N GLU A 448 -4.50 13.68 12.52
CA GLU A 448 -3.55 12.56 12.49
C GLU A 448 -4.17 11.26 11.94
N SER A 449 -5.50 11.21 11.78
CA SER A 449 -6.22 10.04 11.25
C SER A 449 -6.04 9.81 9.75
N GLY A 450 -5.42 10.74 9.04
CA GLY A 450 -5.21 10.64 7.59
C GLY A 450 -6.52 10.53 6.80
N LYS A 451 -6.43 10.03 5.57
CA LYS A 451 -7.62 9.80 4.73
C LYS A 451 -8.28 8.48 5.13
N TRP A 452 -9.60 8.46 5.24
CA TRP A 452 -10.36 7.24 5.51
C TRP A 452 -11.75 7.23 4.85
N LEU A 453 -12.26 6.03 4.60
CA LEU A 453 -13.63 5.75 4.13
C LEU A 453 -14.35 4.90 5.17
N LEU A 454 -15.50 5.38 5.65
CA LEU A 454 -16.38 4.65 6.56
C LEU A 454 -17.61 4.17 5.79
N ILE A 455 -17.82 2.85 5.70
CA ILE A 455 -18.99 2.26 5.07
C ILE A 455 -19.95 1.80 6.16
N VAL A 456 -21.13 2.41 6.21
CA VAL A 456 -22.20 2.13 7.17
C VAL A 456 -23.32 1.40 6.43
N ASP A 457 -23.32 0.07 6.54
CA ASP A 457 -24.23 -0.81 5.80
C ASP A 457 -25.48 -1.16 6.62
N GLY A 458 -26.65 -1.10 6.00
CA GLY A 458 -27.92 -1.54 6.61
C GLY A 458 -28.52 -0.55 7.60
N ALA A 459 -28.36 0.76 7.39
CA ALA A 459 -28.89 1.83 8.24
C ALA A 459 -30.43 2.00 8.10
N ASP A 460 -31.19 0.93 8.28
CA ASP A 460 -32.62 0.84 7.96
C ASP A 460 -33.52 1.35 9.11
N ASN A 461 -33.11 1.14 10.36
CA ASN A 461 -33.91 1.45 11.54
C ASN A 461 -33.85 2.94 11.89
N PRO A 462 -34.94 3.72 11.78
CA PRO A 462 -34.93 5.16 12.07
C PRO A 462 -34.75 5.48 13.55
N ASN A 463 -35.09 4.55 14.46
CA ASN A 463 -35.07 4.81 15.90
C ASN A 463 -33.64 4.94 16.45
N ILE A 464 -32.67 4.24 15.85
CA ILE A 464 -31.25 4.31 16.25
C ILE A 464 -30.54 5.55 15.70
N TRP A 465 -31.11 6.24 14.71
CA TRP A 465 -30.52 7.41 14.04
C TRP A 465 -31.20 8.74 14.38
N SER A 466 -32.34 8.72 15.08
CA SER A 466 -33.08 9.92 15.43
C SER A 466 -32.32 10.79 16.44
N ALA A 467 -32.16 12.08 16.12
CA ALA A 467 -31.61 13.07 17.05
C ALA A 467 -32.62 13.56 18.11
N LYS A 468 -33.91 13.18 17.98
CA LYS A 468 -35.02 13.70 18.80
C LYS A 468 -35.31 12.89 20.06
N ASN A 469 -34.64 11.77 20.28
CA ASN A 469 -34.77 11.00 21.52
C ASN A 469 -33.60 11.37 22.45
N ALA A 470 -33.77 12.44 23.23
CA ALA A 470 -32.77 12.92 24.19
C ALA A 470 -32.45 11.89 25.30
N ASP A 471 -33.30 10.87 25.48
CA ASP A 471 -33.17 9.86 26.53
C ASP A 471 -32.50 8.54 26.08
N THR A 472 -32.09 8.41 24.81
CA THR A 472 -31.46 7.17 24.29
C THR A 472 -30.28 7.46 23.36
N ASN A 473 -29.13 6.87 23.66
CA ASN A 473 -27.87 6.81 22.88
C ASN A 473 -28.06 6.76 21.35
N SER A 474 -28.28 7.91 20.71
CA SER A 474 -28.45 8.01 19.25
C SER A 474 -27.13 7.74 18.55
N LEU A 475 -27.10 6.80 17.61
CA LEU A 475 -25.87 6.50 16.87
C LEU A 475 -25.40 7.66 15.97
N PHE A 476 -26.28 8.62 15.72
CA PHE A 476 -25.99 9.81 14.94
C PHE A 476 -24.92 10.71 15.58
N SER A 477 -24.75 10.67 16.91
CA SER A 477 -23.69 11.44 17.59
C SER A 477 -22.30 10.86 17.39
N TYR A 478 -22.18 9.56 17.08
CA TYR A 478 -20.90 8.87 16.93
C TYR A 478 -20.38 8.84 15.48
N LEU A 479 -21.12 9.42 14.53
CA LEU A 479 -20.63 9.61 13.17
C LEU A 479 -19.71 10.84 13.07
N PRO A 480 -18.50 10.74 12.49
CA PRO A 480 -17.60 11.87 12.31
C PRO A 480 -18.22 13.01 11.49
N ARG A 481 -17.96 14.25 11.89
CA ARG A 481 -18.50 15.48 11.31
C ARG A 481 -17.41 16.48 10.93
N ARG A 482 -16.34 16.60 11.72
CA ARG A 482 -15.41 17.75 11.71
C ARG A 482 -14.13 17.57 10.88
N ASN A 483 -13.96 16.45 10.17
CA ASN A 483 -12.72 16.17 9.42
C ASN A 483 -12.98 16.08 7.91
N GLY A 484 -12.34 16.94 7.12
CA GLY A 484 -12.39 16.90 5.65
C GLY A 484 -11.44 15.89 5.00
N SER A 485 -10.74 15.10 5.80
CA SER A 485 -9.98 13.94 5.35
C SER A 485 -10.80 12.65 5.30
N GLY A 486 -12.01 12.64 5.87
CA GLY A 486 -12.90 11.47 5.89
C GLY A 486 -14.05 11.52 4.89
N SER A 487 -14.52 10.35 4.46
CA SER A 487 -15.78 10.20 3.73
C SER A 487 -16.61 9.04 4.28
N ILE A 488 -17.94 9.14 4.19
CA ILE A 488 -18.87 8.11 4.67
C ILE A 488 -19.80 7.67 3.52
N LEU A 489 -19.93 6.36 3.34
CA LEU A 489 -20.90 5.74 2.43
C LEU A 489 -21.94 4.99 3.25
N PHE A 490 -23.22 5.35 3.10
CA PHE A 490 -24.34 4.68 3.75
C PHE A 490 -25.08 3.77 2.77
N THR A 491 -25.58 2.64 3.24
CA THR A 491 -26.63 1.87 2.55
C THR A 491 -27.88 1.80 3.43
N THR A 492 -29.05 2.01 2.84
CA THR A 492 -30.32 1.94 3.58
C THR A 492 -31.50 1.64 2.65
N ARG A 493 -32.56 1.04 3.18
CA ARG A 493 -33.88 0.92 2.55
C ARG A 493 -34.78 2.10 2.86
N ASN A 494 -34.42 2.90 3.86
CA ASN A 494 -35.24 4.00 4.35
C ASN A 494 -34.76 5.32 3.77
N ARG A 495 -35.56 5.93 2.89
CA ARG A 495 -35.23 7.21 2.23
C ARG A 495 -35.08 8.36 3.21
N LYS A 496 -35.86 8.38 4.29
CA LYS A 496 -35.71 9.41 5.31
C LYS A 496 -34.34 9.32 5.98
N ASN A 497 -33.92 8.12 6.38
CA ASN A 497 -32.58 7.92 6.95
C ASN A 497 -31.49 8.30 5.95
N ALA A 498 -31.65 7.99 4.66
CA ALA A 498 -30.68 8.36 3.63
C ALA A 498 -30.46 9.88 3.57
N VAL A 499 -31.55 10.64 3.59
CA VAL A 499 -31.52 12.11 3.59
C VAL A 499 -30.91 12.65 4.89
N ASP A 500 -31.36 12.14 6.04
CA ASP A 500 -30.92 12.60 7.36
C ASP A 500 -29.43 12.29 7.62
N LEU A 501 -28.95 11.10 7.20
CA LEU A 501 -27.56 10.68 7.39
C LEU A 501 -26.60 11.36 6.42
N ALA A 502 -26.99 11.51 5.15
CA ALA A 502 -26.16 12.17 4.15
C ALA A 502 -26.04 13.67 4.37
N ALA A 503 -27.06 14.33 4.95
CA ALA A 503 -27.12 15.75 5.35
C ALA A 503 -26.13 16.68 4.61
N ASN A 504 -26.59 17.28 3.50
CA ASN A 504 -25.81 18.06 2.51
C ASN A 504 -24.89 17.23 1.59
N GLY A 505 -24.90 15.90 1.72
CA GLY A 505 -24.25 14.95 0.81
C GLY A 505 -25.15 14.49 -0.35
N LYS A 506 -24.70 13.46 -1.06
CA LYS A 506 -25.41 12.89 -2.22
C LYS A 506 -26.29 11.72 -1.82
N VAL A 507 -27.57 11.74 -2.16
CA VAL A 507 -28.48 10.60 -2.01
C VAL A 507 -28.73 9.99 -3.39
N LEU A 508 -28.45 8.71 -3.53
CA LEU A 508 -28.51 7.95 -4.77
C LEU A 508 -29.57 6.86 -4.66
N GLU A 509 -30.62 6.97 -5.45
CA GLU A 509 -31.67 5.96 -5.54
C GLU A 509 -31.25 4.84 -6.49
N VAL A 510 -31.05 3.65 -5.92
CA VAL A 510 -30.62 2.45 -6.63
C VAL A 510 -31.86 1.75 -7.15
N GLU A 511 -31.97 1.70 -8.47
CA GLU A 511 -33.06 1.08 -9.21
C GLU A 511 -32.74 -0.38 -9.55
N ALA A 512 -33.71 -1.08 -10.15
CA ALA A 512 -33.51 -2.43 -10.67
C ALA A 512 -32.40 -2.45 -11.73
N MET A 513 -31.87 -3.63 -12.05
CA MET A 513 -30.85 -3.75 -13.10
C MET A 513 -31.48 -3.43 -14.45
N SER A 514 -30.70 -2.87 -15.39
CA SER A 514 -31.18 -2.82 -16.77
C SER A 514 -31.34 -4.24 -17.31
N GLN A 515 -32.10 -4.42 -18.39
CA GLN A 515 -32.28 -5.73 -19.00
C GLN A 515 -30.94 -6.34 -19.39
N GLU A 516 -30.02 -5.54 -19.93
CA GLU A 516 -28.68 -5.98 -20.33
C GLU A 516 -27.87 -6.46 -19.12
N GLU A 517 -27.80 -5.64 -18.06
CA GLU A 517 -27.09 -5.98 -16.83
C GLU A 517 -27.69 -7.24 -16.16
N ALA A 518 -29.01 -7.35 -16.15
CA ALA A 518 -29.74 -8.46 -15.54
C ALA A 518 -29.51 -9.78 -16.29
N VAL A 519 -29.58 -9.77 -17.62
CA VAL A 519 -29.30 -10.93 -18.47
C VAL A 519 -27.84 -11.37 -18.31
N GLU A 520 -26.90 -10.44 -18.32
CA GLU A 520 -25.47 -10.73 -18.10
C GLU A 520 -25.24 -11.37 -16.72
N LEU A 521 -25.86 -10.82 -15.66
CA LEU A 521 -25.79 -11.41 -14.33
C LEU A 521 -26.41 -12.82 -14.29
N PHE A 522 -27.59 -13.02 -14.90
CA PHE A 522 -28.26 -14.31 -14.91
C PHE A 522 -27.41 -15.37 -15.61
N ILE A 523 -26.95 -15.08 -16.83
CA ILE A 523 -26.13 -16.01 -17.63
C ILE A 523 -24.83 -16.34 -16.91
N SER A 524 -24.11 -15.32 -16.40
CA SER A 524 -22.84 -15.54 -15.70
C SER A 524 -23.01 -16.40 -14.44
N ARG A 525 -24.18 -16.35 -13.80
CA ARG A 525 -24.48 -17.17 -12.61
C ARG A 525 -24.93 -18.58 -12.99
N VAL A 526 -25.77 -18.77 -13.99
CA VAL A 526 -26.26 -20.10 -14.40
C VAL A 526 -25.12 -20.95 -15.00
N THR A 527 -24.19 -20.33 -15.72
CA THR A 527 -23.06 -21.01 -16.37
C THR A 527 -21.88 -21.31 -15.44
N LYS A 528 -21.86 -20.76 -14.22
CA LYS A 528 -20.78 -20.97 -13.24
C LYS A 528 -20.82 -22.38 -12.64
N HIS A 529 -19.92 -23.27 -13.11
CA HIS A 529 -19.70 -24.63 -12.58
C HIS A 529 -20.96 -25.52 -12.45
N GLY A 530 -21.94 -25.38 -13.36
CA GLY A 530 -23.18 -26.16 -13.36
C GLY A 530 -23.44 -26.93 -14.68
N PRO A 531 -24.57 -27.67 -14.80
CA PRO A 531 -24.91 -28.44 -16.00
C PRO A 531 -25.20 -27.57 -17.24
N CYS A 532 -25.36 -26.26 -17.05
CA CYS A 532 -25.38 -25.26 -18.12
C CYS A 532 -23.99 -24.62 -18.34
N ALA A 533 -22.89 -25.35 -18.13
CA ALA A 533 -21.52 -24.83 -18.28
C ALA A 533 -21.20 -24.31 -19.69
N GLU A 534 -21.93 -24.77 -20.71
CA GLU A 534 -21.86 -24.23 -22.07
C GLU A 534 -23.04 -23.28 -22.32
N LEU A 535 -22.75 -22.09 -22.86
CA LEU A 535 -23.76 -21.15 -23.35
C LEU A 535 -24.59 -21.83 -24.47
N SER A 536 -25.78 -22.34 -24.14
CA SER A 536 -26.73 -22.81 -25.14
C SER A 536 -27.48 -21.63 -25.77
N VAL A 537 -27.86 -21.76 -27.04
CA VAL A 537 -28.73 -20.79 -27.73
C VAL A 537 -30.06 -20.62 -26.97
N GLU A 538 -30.59 -21.70 -26.41
CA GLU A 538 -31.80 -21.71 -25.59
C GLU A 538 -31.67 -20.82 -24.34
N ASN A 539 -30.50 -20.82 -23.66
CA ASN A 539 -30.27 -19.97 -22.50
C ASN A 539 -30.26 -18.48 -22.87
N LEU A 540 -29.72 -18.13 -24.05
CA LEU A 540 -29.67 -16.75 -24.54
C LEU A 540 -31.06 -16.23 -24.94
N GLU A 541 -31.92 -17.09 -25.50
CA GLU A 541 -33.29 -16.73 -25.88
C GLU A 541 -34.23 -16.59 -24.67
N LEU A 542 -34.09 -17.45 -23.65
CA LEU A 542 -34.97 -17.45 -22.49
C LEU A 542 -34.56 -16.49 -21.37
N ALA A 543 -33.27 -16.12 -21.30
CA ALA A 543 -32.77 -15.24 -20.24
C ALA A 543 -33.52 -13.90 -20.12
N PRO A 544 -33.83 -13.16 -21.22
CA PRO A 544 -34.59 -11.91 -21.13
C PRO A 544 -35.95 -12.08 -20.44
N LYS A 545 -36.70 -13.13 -20.79
CA LYS A 545 -38.01 -13.42 -20.19
C LYS A 545 -37.87 -13.84 -18.72
N ALA A 546 -36.87 -14.66 -18.40
CA ALA A 546 -36.61 -15.07 -17.03
C ALA A 546 -36.28 -13.88 -16.12
N VAL A 547 -35.42 -12.95 -16.55
CA VAL A 547 -35.05 -11.80 -15.72
C VAL A 547 -36.17 -10.77 -15.59
N GLU A 548 -37.06 -10.67 -16.59
CA GLU A 548 -38.28 -9.87 -16.53
C GLU A 548 -39.23 -10.41 -15.45
N THR A 549 -39.48 -11.72 -15.42
CA THR A 549 -40.26 -12.39 -14.36
C THR A 549 -39.66 -12.15 -12.97
N LEU A 550 -38.33 -12.07 -12.86
CA LEU A 550 -37.60 -11.80 -11.62
C LEU A 550 -37.48 -10.29 -11.30
N CYS A 551 -38.24 -9.45 -12.02
CA CYS A 551 -38.32 -7.99 -11.87
C CYS A 551 -36.95 -7.30 -11.92
N PHE A 552 -35.98 -7.89 -12.63
CA PHE A 552 -34.61 -7.39 -12.74
C PHE A 552 -33.91 -7.17 -11.38
N LEU A 553 -34.33 -7.90 -10.34
CA LEU A 553 -33.74 -7.82 -9.00
C LEU A 553 -32.52 -8.74 -8.90
N PRO A 554 -31.31 -8.22 -8.60
CA PRO A 554 -30.10 -9.03 -8.55
C PRO A 554 -30.20 -10.22 -7.59
N LEU A 555 -30.84 -10.03 -6.43
CA LEU A 555 -31.04 -11.11 -5.46
C LEU A 555 -31.94 -12.21 -6.03
N ALA A 556 -33.01 -11.84 -6.74
CA ALA A 556 -33.92 -12.80 -7.37
C ALA A 556 -33.23 -13.60 -8.48
N ILE A 557 -32.44 -12.91 -9.30
CA ILE A 557 -31.62 -13.48 -10.36
C ILE A 557 -30.59 -14.48 -9.79
N CYS A 558 -29.84 -14.10 -8.75
CA CYS A 558 -28.85 -14.97 -8.14
C CYS A 558 -29.47 -16.22 -7.49
N GLN A 559 -30.63 -16.07 -6.84
CA GLN A 559 -31.36 -17.19 -6.27
C GLN A 559 -31.88 -18.15 -7.34
N ALA A 560 -32.55 -17.63 -8.38
CA ALA A 560 -33.03 -18.43 -9.50
C ALA A 560 -31.88 -19.20 -10.16
N ALA A 561 -30.75 -18.53 -10.40
CA ALA A 561 -29.56 -19.17 -10.96
C ALA A 561 -28.99 -20.25 -10.02
N ALA A 562 -28.96 -20.02 -8.71
CA ALA A 562 -28.52 -21.02 -7.74
C ALA A 562 -29.46 -22.23 -7.69
N TYR A 563 -30.77 -22.00 -7.72
CA TYR A 563 -31.79 -23.03 -7.77
C TYR A 563 -31.63 -23.91 -9.02
N ILE A 564 -31.51 -23.28 -10.20
CA ILE A 564 -31.23 -23.97 -11.47
C ILE A 564 -30.00 -24.88 -11.37
N ARG A 565 -28.89 -24.36 -10.81
CA ARG A 565 -27.66 -25.15 -10.63
C ARG A 565 -27.85 -26.31 -9.66
N SER A 566 -28.50 -26.07 -8.52
CA SER A 566 -28.66 -27.06 -7.45
C SER A 566 -29.48 -28.27 -7.88
N ARG A 567 -30.50 -28.05 -8.73
CA ARG A 567 -31.39 -29.10 -9.24
C ARG A 567 -30.99 -29.64 -10.61
N ALA A 568 -29.91 -29.13 -11.19
CA ALA A 568 -29.47 -29.45 -12.54
C ALA A 568 -30.52 -29.19 -13.63
N TYR A 569 -31.30 -28.12 -13.49
CA TYR A 569 -32.37 -27.76 -14.41
C TYR A 569 -31.83 -27.00 -15.64
N SER A 570 -32.60 -27.02 -16.74
CA SER A 570 -32.47 -26.00 -17.78
C SER A 570 -33.24 -24.75 -17.40
N VAL A 571 -32.90 -23.59 -17.99
CA VAL A 571 -33.65 -22.33 -17.80
C VAL A 571 -35.14 -22.54 -18.12
N LYS A 572 -35.44 -23.29 -19.17
CA LYS A 572 -36.80 -23.66 -19.56
C LYS A 572 -37.54 -24.45 -18.47
N SER A 573 -36.88 -25.42 -17.84
CA SER A 573 -37.48 -26.24 -16.78
C SER A 573 -37.81 -25.41 -15.55
N TYR A 574 -36.93 -24.47 -15.19
CA TYR A 574 -37.17 -23.52 -14.11
C TYR A 574 -38.38 -22.62 -14.40
N MET A 575 -38.51 -22.10 -15.62
CA MET A 575 -39.64 -21.24 -15.97
C MET A 575 -40.98 -21.99 -15.92
N LEU A 576 -41.01 -23.27 -16.31
CA LEU A 576 -42.22 -24.08 -16.21
C LEU A 576 -42.63 -24.33 -14.75
N GLU A 577 -41.68 -24.60 -13.85
CA GLU A 577 -41.97 -24.81 -12.42
C GLU A 577 -42.35 -23.50 -11.71
N TYR A 578 -41.79 -22.37 -12.15
CA TYR A 578 -42.16 -21.06 -11.65
C TYR A 578 -43.60 -20.64 -12.04
N ASP A 579 -44.10 -21.13 -13.19
CA ASP A 579 -45.42 -20.80 -13.72
C ASP A 579 -46.54 -21.79 -13.29
N ASP A 580 -46.22 -22.87 -12.53
CA ASP A 580 -47.17 -23.97 -12.28
C ASP A 580 -48.13 -23.71 -11.09
N THR A 581 -47.62 -23.39 -9.87
CA THR A 581 -48.48 -23.08 -8.70
C THR A 581 -47.89 -22.03 -7.74
N GLU A 582 -48.75 -21.31 -6.99
CA GLU A 582 -48.32 -20.33 -5.97
C GLU A 582 -47.53 -20.98 -4.81
N GLU A 583 -47.82 -22.25 -4.49
CA GLU A 583 -47.09 -23.01 -3.46
C GLU A 583 -45.65 -23.29 -3.90
N ASP A 584 -45.43 -23.59 -5.19
CA ASP A 584 -44.11 -23.86 -5.75
C ASP A 584 -43.22 -22.60 -5.76
N ILE A 585 -43.80 -21.43 -6.07
CA ILE A 585 -43.08 -20.14 -6.01
C ILE A 585 -42.59 -19.86 -4.58
N LEU A 586 -43.43 -20.09 -3.55
CA LEU A 586 -43.04 -19.87 -2.16
C LEU A 586 -41.92 -20.81 -1.71
N VAL A 587 -41.93 -22.06 -2.17
CA VAL A 587 -40.84 -23.02 -1.93
C VAL A 587 -39.55 -22.51 -2.56
N VAL A 588 -39.59 -22.12 -3.84
CA VAL A 588 -38.44 -21.58 -4.56
C VAL A 588 -37.89 -20.32 -3.87
N LEU A 589 -38.75 -19.38 -3.48
CA LEU A 589 -38.37 -18.12 -2.84
C LEU A 589 -37.84 -18.26 -1.41
N SER A 590 -38.20 -19.37 -0.74
CA SER A 590 -37.77 -19.70 0.63
C SER A 590 -36.52 -20.58 0.67
N GLU A 591 -36.08 -21.10 -0.48
CA GLU A 591 -34.87 -21.93 -0.57
C GLU A 591 -33.61 -21.07 -0.38
N ASP A 592 -32.70 -21.57 0.45
CA ASP A 592 -31.45 -20.89 0.76
C ASP A 592 -30.39 -21.17 -0.30
N PHE A 593 -29.55 -20.17 -0.54
CA PHE A 593 -28.42 -20.27 -1.46
C PHE A 593 -27.19 -19.55 -0.93
N ASP A 594 -26.02 -19.95 -1.40
CA ASP A 594 -24.77 -19.29 -1.02
C ASP A 594 -24.62 -17.94 -1.73
N ASP A 595 -24.49 -16.88 -0.94
CA ASP A 595 -24.16 -15.51 -1.38
C ASP A 595 -23.08 -14.92 -0.47
N ASP A 596 -21.85 -14.83 -0.99
CA ASP A 596 -20.67 -14.33 -0.27
C ASP A 596 -20.84 -12.90 0.27
N GLY A 597 -21.79 -12.12 -0.28
CA GLY A 597 -22.06 -10.74 0.12
C GLY A 597 -23.00 -10.55 1.31
N ARG A 598 -23.47 -11.64 1.96
CA ARG A 598 -24.58 -11.58 2.94
C ARG A 598 -24.34 -12.32 4.28
N SER A 599 -23.10 -12.34 4.76
CA SER A 599 -22.70 -13.09 5.97
C SER A 599 -23.29 -12.63 7.32
N TYR A 600 -24.05 -11.53 7.39
CA TYR A 600 -24.61 -11.03 8.66
C TYR A 600 -25.68 -11.92 9.27
N ALA A 601 -26.37 -12.71 8.44
CA ALA A 601 -27.34 -13.69 8.90
C ALA A 601 -26.65 -15.05 8.96
N LYS A 602 -26.29 -15.51 10.17
CA LYS A 602 -26.23 -16.96 10.41
C LYS A 602 -27.65 -17.50 10.24
N GLY A 603 -27.99 -17.89 9.03
CA GLY A 603 -29.30 -18.44 8.69
C GLY A 603 -30.07 -17.57 7.71
N ARG A 604 -30.09 -18.07 6.47
CA ARG A 604 -31.06 -17.80 5.41
C ARG A 604 -30.83 -16.61 4.47
N ASN A 605 -30.46 -16.92 3.23
CA ASN A 605 -30.25 -15.97 2.13
C ASN A 605 -31.49 -15.82 1.23
N ALA A 606 -32.54 -16.60 1.48
CA ALA A 606 -33.80 -16.56 0.76
C ALA A 606 -34.36 -15.12 0.55
N ILE A 607 -34.89 -14.87 -0.65
CA ILE A 607 -35.70 -13.68 -0.96
C ILE A 607 -36.83 -13.53 0.06
N ALA A 608 -37.53 -14.62 0.37
CA ALA A 608 -38.63 -14.62 1.33
C ALA A 608 -38.22 -13.99 2.68
N THR A 609 -37.03 -14.32 3.20
CA THR A 609 -36.50 -13.72 4.44
C THR A 609 -36.29 -12.21 4.32
N THR A 610 -35.80 -11.74 3.16
CA THR A 610 -35.57 -10.30 2.90
C THR A 610 -36.86 -9.49 2.91
N TRP A 611 -37.89 -10.04 2.27
CA TRP A 611 -39.22 -9.45 2.20
C TRP A 611 -39.92 -9.54 3.55
N PHE A 612 -39.82 -10.67 4.24
CA PHE A 612 -40.35 -10.87 5.58
C PHE A 612 -39.81 -9.83 6.58
N ILE A 613 -38.51 -9.57 6.59
CA ILE A 613 -37.90 -8.53 7.44
C ILE A 613 -38.50 -7.15 7.12
N THR A 614 -38.68 -6.84 5.82
CA THR A 614 -39.29 -5.57 5.39
C THR A 614 -40.76 -5.49 5.82
N PHE A 615 -41.50 -6.58 5.68
CA PHE A 615 -42.90 -6.68 6.08
C PHE A 615 -43.07 -6.51 7.59
N GLU A 616 -42.29 -7.21 8.41
CA GLU A 616 -42.30 -7.05 9.87
C GLU A 616 -41.90 -5.62 10.29
N PHE A 617 -40.98 -4.98 9.57
CA PHE A 617 -40.65 -3.58 9.80
C PHE A 617 -41.85 -2.65 9.52
N ILE A 618 -42.53 -2.81 8.38
CA ILE A 618 -43.72 -2.02 8.02
C ILE A 618 -44.84 -2.27 9.04
N LYS A 619 -45.04 -3.52 9.47
CA LYS A 619 -46.03 -3.92 10.48
C LYS A 619 -45.86 -3.17 11.80
N ARG A 620 -44.62 -2.97 12.25
CA ARG A 620 -44.32 -2.24 13.48
C ARG A 620 -44.49 -0.73 13.36
N HIS A 621 -44.20 -0.15 12.20
CA HIS A 621 -44.15 1.32 12.03
C HIS A 621 -45.39 1.92 11.35
N SER A 622 -46.12 1.12 10.57
CA SER A 622 -47.34 1.54 9.87
C SER A 622 -48.31 0.36 9.73
N PRO A 623 -49.07 0.03 10.80
CA PRO A 623 -50.04 -1.07 10.78
C PRO A 623 -51.10 -0.94 9.68
N SER A 624 -51.50 0.30 9.35
CA SER A 624 -52.45 0.59 8.27
C SER A 624 -51.89 0.22 6.89
N ALA A 625 -50.58 0.38 6.67
CA ALA A 625 -49.92 -0.03 5.43
C ALA A 625 -49.90 -1.56 5.27
N ILE A 626 -49.77 -2.32 6.35
CA ILE A 626 -49.91 -3.79 6.29
C ILE A 626 -51.31 -4.20 5.88
N ARG A 627 -52.34 -3.52 6.40
CA ARG A 627 -53.72 -3.83 6.02
C ARG A 627 -53.94 -3.61 4.52
N LEU A 628 -53.37 -2.54 3.96
CA LEU A 628 -53.36 -2.29 2.52
C LEU A 628 -52.57 -3.35 1.75
N LEU A 629 -51.36 -3.71 2.20
CA LEU A 629 -50.55 -4.75 1.56
C LEU A 629 -51.24 -6.11 1.54
N LEU A 630 -51.91 -6.50 2.64
CA LEU A 630 -52.69 -7.74 2.72
C LEU A 630 -53.92 -7.69 1.80
N GLN A 631 -54.55 -6.52 1.64
CA GLN A 631 -55.64 -6.34 0.70
C GLN A 631 -55.15 -6.38 -0.76
N MET A 632 -53.97 -5.81 -1.04
CA MET A 632 -53.33 -5.86 -2.35
C MET A 632 -52.88 -7.28 -2.71
N ALA A 633 -52.47 -8.09 -1.73
CA ALA A 633 -52.11 -9.49 -1.94
C ALA A 633 -53.30 -10.37 -2.38
N CYS A 634 -54.54 -9.90 -2.21
CA CYS A 634 -55.75 -10.57 -2.70
C CYS A 634 -56.12 -10.16 -4.13
N LEU A 635 -55.30 -9.36 -4.81
CA LEU A 635 -55.55 -8.90 -6.17
C LEU A 635 -54.92 -9.87 -7.18
N ASP A 636 -55.70 -10.22 -8.20
CA ASP A 636 -55.23 -11.04 -9.31
C ASP A 636 -54.17 -10.26 -10.14
N PRO A 637 -52.92 -10.75 -10.21
CA PRO A 637 -51.85 -10.09 -10.97
C PRO A 637 -52.12 -10.02 -12.48
N SER A 638 -53.06 -10.83 -13.00
CA SER A 638 -53.45 -10.87 -14.41
C SER A 638 -54.59 -9.93 -14.79
N SER A 639 -55.24 -9.28 -13.81
CA SER A 639 -56.35 -8.37 -14.09
C SER A 639 -55.85 -7.05 -14.70
N SER A 640 -56.21 -6.82 -15.95
CA SER A 640 -55.82 -5.66 -16.74
C SER A 640 -56.42 -4.36 -16.19
N SER A 641 -55.70 -3.75 -15.24
CA SER A 641 -55.68 -2.33 -14.82
C SER A 641 -55.68 -2.20 -13.28
N PRO A 642 -54.49 -2.15 -12.65
CA PRO A 642 -54.36 -1.74 -11.25
C PRO A 642 -55.00 -0.37 -10.97
N GLN A 643 -55.10 0.49 -11.98
CA GLN A 643 -55.71 1.83 -11.91
C GLN A 643 -57.23 1.78 -11.71
N ALA A 644 -57.96 0.90 -12.42
CA ALA A 644 -59.42 0.82 -12.30
C ALA A 644 -59.85 0.35 -10.89
N TYR A 645 -59.16 -0.66 -10.36
CA TYR A 645 -59.38 -1.09 -8.97
C TYR A 645 -58.94 -0.04 -7.96
N TRP A 646 -57.86 0.71 -8.21
CA TRP A 646 -57.40 1.76 -7.31
C TRP A 646 -58.36 2.95 -7.27
N GLU A 647 -58.99 3.31 -8.39
CA GLU A 647 -60.08 4.29 -8.43
C GLU A 647 -61.31 3.82 -7.64
N ASP A 648 -61.71 2.55 -7.80
CA ASP A 648 -62.81 1.95 -7.04
C ASP A 648 -62.48 1.82 -5.54
N PHE A 649 -61.24 1.47 -5.20
CA PHE A 649 -60.75 1.36 -3.83
C PHE A 649 -60.65 2.74 -3.17
N LEU A 650 -60.16 3.76 -3.88
CA LEU A 650 -60.15 5.14 -3.41
C LEU A 650 -61.59 5.67 -3.25
N MET A 651 -62.52 5.35 -4.14
CA MET A 651 -63.94 5.68 -3.96
C MET A 651 -64.53 4.98 -2.73
N PHE A 652 -64.24 3.70 -2.51
CA PHE A 652 -64.67 2.95 -1.33
C PHE A 652 -64.05 3.49 -0.02
N ALA A 653 -62.76 3.78 0.00
CA ALA A 653 -62.07 4.37 1.15
C ALA A 653 -62.55 5.81 1.44
N SER A 654 -62.87 6.58 0.41
CA SER A 654 -63.50 7.91 0.54
C SER A 654 -64.91 7.81 1.13
N SER A 655 -65.68 6.77 0.79
CA SER A 655 -67.00 6.51 1.37
C SER A 655 -66.97 6.15 2.86
N LEU A 656 -65.85 5.57 3.33
CA LEU A 656 -65.63 5.26 4.75
C LEU A 656 -65.21 6.48 5.58
N ASN A 657 -64.61 7.50 4.95
CA ASN A 657 -64.17 8.73 5.63
C ASN A 657 -65.29 9.78 5.78
N ASN A 658 -66.33 9.71 4.94
CA ASN A 658 -67.53 10.55 5.05
C ASN A 658 -68.57 9.87 5.95
N ASN A 659 -68.36 9.95 7.26
CA ASN A 659 -69.35 9.55 8.26
C ASN A 659 -70.55 10.51 8.30
N GLN A 660 -71.44 10.39 7.32
CA GLN A 660 -72.88 10.41 7.52
C GLN A 660 -73.54 9.60 6.41
N LEU A 661 -73.73 8.31 6.62
CA LEU A 661 -74.96 7.63 6.21
C LEU A 661 -75.09 6.29 6.93
N SER A 662 -76.11 6.28 7.77
CA SER A 662 -76.65 5.17 8.52
C SER A 662 -77.10 4.00 7.64
N LYS A 663 -76.88 2.79 8.17
CA LYS A 663 -77.68 1.56 8.01
C LYS A 663 -77.70 0.86 6.63
N LYS A 664 -77.25 -0.40 6.70
CA LYS A 664 -77.48 -1.56 5.82
C LYS A 664 -76.61 -1.69 4.57
N VAL A 665 -75.66 -2.64 4.60
CA VAL A 665 -75.26 -3.56 3.50
C VAL A 665 -74.61 -4.81 4.17
N PRO A 666 -74.77 -6.04 3.63
CA PRO A 666 -74.88 -7.28 4.39
C PRO A 666 -73.57 -7.89 4.88
N THR A 667 -73.64 -8.52 6.04
CA THR A 667 -72.73 -9.58 6.49
C THR A 667 -72.80 -10.76 5.53
N THR A 668 -71.90 -10.80 4.55
CA THR A 668 -71.45 -12.08 3.97
C THR A 668 -70.16 -12.45 4.68
N THR A 669 -70.30 -13.28 5.70
CA THR A 669 -69.20 -13.93 6.40
C THR A 669 -68.48 -14.82 5.37
N MET A 670 -67.35 -14.36 4.84
CA MET A 670 -66.41 -15.25 4.17
C MET A 670 -65.59 -15.93 5.28
N THR A 671 -66.03 -17.12 5.65
CA THR A 671 -65.35 -17.99 6.61
C THR A 671 -64.01 -18.41 6.00
N ILE A 672 -62.93 -17.74 6.40
CA ILE A 672 -61.57 -18.21 6.11
C ILE A 672 -61.33 -19.42 7.04
N GLY A 673 -61.29 -20.61 6.46
CA GLY A 673 -60.90 -21.82 7.15
C GLY A 673 -59.43 -21.74 7.54
N LEU A 674 -59.16 -21.41 8.80
CA LEU A 674 -57.91 -21.77 9.46
C LEU A 674 -57.95 -23.30 9.68
N ALA A 675 -57.40 -24.05 8.72
CA ALA A 675 -57.13 -25.48 8.92
C ALA A 675 -55.79 -25.64 9.65
N ASP A 676 -55.80 -26.48 10.67
CA ASP A 676 -54.72 -26.76 11.62
C ASP A 676 -53.36 -27.05 10.98
N TYR A 677 -52.38 -26.21 11.29
CA TYR A 677 -50.95 -26.43 11.05
C TYR A 677 -50.38 -27.34 12.16
N ASP A 678 -50.82 -28.59 12.23
CA ASP A 678 -50.15 -29.60 13.07
C ASP A 678 -50.36 -31.03 12.55
N ARG A 679 -49.66 -31.39 11.46
CA ARG A 679 -49.46 -32.79 11.05
C ARG A 679 -48.05 -33.01 10.52
N ARG A 680 -47.22 -33.67 11.33
CA ARG A 680 -45.99 -34.35 10.88
C ARG A 680 -46.38 -35.48 9.90
N PRO A 681 -45.71 -35.64 8.76
CA PRO A 681 -45.89 -36.85 7.96
C PRO A 681 -44.99 -37.97 8.51
N GLN A 682 -45.62 -38.99 9.10
CA GLN A 682 -45.03 -40.32 9.18
C GLN A 682 -45.00 -40.91 7.76
N ARG A 683 -43.82 -41.16 7.20
CA ARG A 683 -43.65 -42.09 6.09
C ARG A 683 -42.89 -43.32 6.60
N ALA A 684 -43.63 -44.43 6.67
CA ALA A 684 -43.11 -45.76 6.87
C ALA A 684 -42.14 -46.13 5.73
N ARG A 685 -40.93 -46.56 6.08
CA ARG A 685 -40.08 -47.40 5.23
C ARG A 685 -39.88 -48.72 5.95
N SER A 686 -40.37 -49.79 5.33
CA SER A 686 -40.07 -51.17 5.67
C SER A 686 -38.57 -51.41 5.56
N ILE A 687 -37.93 -51.76 6.67
CA ILE A 687 -36.55 -52.27 6.70
C ILE A 687 -36.66 -53.76 7.04
N THR A 688 -36.33 -54.59 6.06
CA THR A 688 -36.07 -56.01 6.23
C THR A 688 -34.78 -56.20 7.02
N THR A 689 -34.87 -57.00 8.08
CA THR A 689 -33.78 -57.38 8.99
C THR A 689 -32.93 -58.52 8.44
N SER A 690 -31.62 -58.29 8.37
CA SER A 690 -30.53 -59.28 8.48
C SER A 690 -29.30 -58.45 8.88
N GLY A 691 -28.69 -58.54 10.06
CA GLY A 691 -28.21 -59.70 10.80
C GLY A 691 -26.66 -59.64 10.79
N GLY A 692 -26.02 -59.52 11.95
CA GLY A 692 -24.56 -59.52 12.15
C GLY A 692 -24.06 -58.21 12.78
N GLU A 693 -24.04 -58.13 14.12
CA GLU A 693 -22.94 -58.50 15.04
C GLU A 693 -21.97 -57.35 15.31
N ALA A 694 -21.84 -57.09 16.61
CA ALA A 694 -20.97 -56.16 17.29
C ALA A 694 -19.48 -56.35 16.94
N ASP A 695 -18.73 -55.25 16.97
CA ASP A 695 -17.55 -55.18 17.84
C ASP A 695 -17.29 -53.71 18.22
N TYR A 696 -17.22 -53.49 19.54
CA TYR A 696 -16.56 -52.37 20.18
C TYR A 696 -15.09 -52.76 20.33
N ASP A 697 -14.15 -51.85 20.03
CA ASP A 697 -13.04 -51.55 20.94
C ASP A 697 -12.23 -50.32 20.49
N GLU A 698 -11.96 -49.50 21.51
CA GLU A 698 -11.00 -48.38 21.71
C GLU A 698 -11.06 -47.08 20.88
#